data_AF-A0A0Q4GHH1-F1
#
_entry.id   AF-A0A0Q4GHH1-F1
#
_cell.length_a   1.000
_cell.length_b   1.000
_cell.length_c   1.000
_cell.angle_alpha   90.00
_cell.angle_beta   90.00
_cell.angle_gamma   90.00
#
_symmetry.space_group_name_H-M   'P 1'
#
loop_
_entity.id
_entity.type
_entity.pdbx_description
1 polymer ?
#
loop_
_entity_poly.entity_id
_entity_poly.type
_entity_poly.pdbx_seq_one_letter_code
_entity_poly.pdbx_strand_id
1 'polypeptide(L)'
;MPQFVRNGPIVPDRLVQDLEDDRVVIFCGAGVSMSAGLPSYNGLVAHCYDTLTHPKPTDDREWLWPDRMLGALESRYTPDNVRQVVAARLNRRPTSLALHRAILRLSRLRRSNGMRLVTTNFDTFFEKARRGLDFGRDFQFHAGPILPIPRDDRAASWRSLVYLHGRLGGSDQHLVLTSSDFGRAYLTEGWAARFIVRLFADFTVLFLGYSLNDPVLRYMTDAFAAENLEMRSGQPRGPAYIFSPFEGAEPPDSQPFHDRNLEPIFYADTSHHAALRETIVQWADWRDDFLSSVGRVISEIAPRRPDAIDPTDTANLIWAVAGRADDQGYGARTFAAVEPRPPIEWLPLFEARDIARSEAHQKATREAAKAERSAPPAPDLDFIPLFPLQSDSRHIALTPTGFALLPWFCRHLGTESLVEHVIEKLGQGRMLHPRLRQAIRRQLPEETELREGFRRFWWIVSSHGGWVGARRRDDPGSLWTAQGAYTVGADREWIRQEILAGLRPLLDFTTSNYRSYRDATHPELAGDPIGDRISEIADAEVELTDQNHVRGFIDTVNGRPGAAEFWGWLNDDLTGLLAQALHLFAAADEANADNDPSSLQRPSVEPHEQNYQHRQWTLLFDLIWRGWEHIDAHDRSASRAAVARWQTLPFLSFRRLVAAAVTHSCHFSETEKVEVLLNG
;
A
#
# COMPACT_ATOMS: atom_id res chain seq x y z
N MET A 1 7.50 0.52 7.29
CA MET A 1 8.41 0.58 8.46
C MET A 1 9.83 0.51 7.95
N PRO A 2 10.65 1.56 8.14
CA PRO A 2 12.03 1.54 7.72
C PRO A 2 12.90 0.71 8.66
N GLN A 3 13.89 0.05 8.07
CA GLN A 3 14.97 -0.60 8.78
C GLN A 3 16.29 0.04 8.31
N PHE A 4 16.83 0.93 9.15
CA PHE A 4 17.93 1.82 8.77
C PHE A 4 19.28 1.11 8.54
N VAL A 5 19.44 -0.10 9.09
CA VAL A 5 20.62 -0.95 8.90
C VAL A 5 20.19 -2.40 8.72
N ARG A 6 20.95 -3.16 7.93
CA ARG A 6 20.69 -4.57 7.70
C ARG A 6 20.69 -5.34 9.03
N ASN A 7 19.67 -6.17 9.26
CA ASN A 7 19.44 -6.90 10.52
C ASN A 7 19.28 -6.01 11.78
N GLY A 8 19.08 -4.70 11.61
CA GLY A 8 18.74 -3.79 12.72
C GLY A 8 17.26 -3.88 13.13
N PRO A 9 16.85 -3.24 14.24
CA PRO A 9 15.45 -3.13 14.57
C PRO A 9 14.63 -2.43 13.46
N ILE A 10 13.42 -2.92 13.24
CA ILE A 10 12.41 -2.29 12.38
C ILE A 10 11.75 -1.17 13.18
N VAL A 11 11.91 0.08 12.74
CA VAL A 11 11.35 1.24 13.44
C VAL A 11 9.92 1.50 12.95
N PRO A 12 8.92 1.61 13.84
CA PRO A 12 7.54 1.85 13.42
C PRO A 12 7.37 3.15 12.64
N ASP A 13 6.60 3.12 11.55
CA ASP A 13 6.35 4.31 10.70
C ASP A 13 5.73 5.46 11.50
N ARG A 14 4.80 5.14 12.41
CA ARG A 14 4.18 6.11 13.32
C ARG A 14 5.22 6.79 14.20
N LEU A 15 6.22 6.06 14.70
CA LEU A 15 7.27 6.64 15.54
C LEU A 15 8.19 7.57 14.73
N VAL A 16 8.53 7.18 13.50
CA VAL A 16 9.28 8.05 12.57
C VAL A 16 8.49 9.33 12.29
N GLN A 17 7.20 9.21 11.99
CA GLN A 17 6.33 10.36 11.73
C GLN A 17 6.17 11.26 12.97
N ASP A 18 5.86 10.70 14.13
CA ASP A 18 5.74 11.44 15.39
C ASP A 18 7.05 12.20 15.71
N LEU A 19 8.22 11.63 15.38
CA LEU A 19 9.50 12.30 15.58
C LEU A 19 9.65 13.53 14.65
N GLU A 20 9.19 13.44 13.40
CA GLU A 20 9.18 14.55 12.43
C GLU A 20 8.17 15.63 12.78
N ASP A 21 7.05 15.23 13.38
CA ASP A 21 6.04 16.14 13.92
C ASP A 21 6.45 16.76 15.26
N ASP A 22 7.71 16.57 15.67
CA ASP A 22 8.30 17.01 16.93
C ASP A 22 7.69 16.36 18.18
N ARG A 23 6.76 15.40 18.05
CA ARG A 23 5.98 14.82 19.15
C ARG A 23 6.72 13.79 20.02
N VAL A 24 7.88 13.32 19.59
CA VAL A 24 8.63 12.28 20.32
C VAL A 24 9.54 12.90 21.37
N VAL A 25 9.49 12.32 22.58
CA VAL A 25 10.47 12.55 23.63
C VAL A 25 11.35 11.32 23.75
N ILE A 26 12.66 11.50 23.55
CA ILE A 26 13.63 10.42 23.76
C ILE A 26 13.98 10.37 25.24
N PHE A 27 13.84 9.19 25.85
CA PHE A 27 14.07 8.95 27.27
C PHE A 27 15.24 7.96 27.42
N CYS A 28 16.36 8.42 27.96
CA CYS A 28 17.62 7.68 27.98
C CYS A 28 18.03 7.20 29.37
N GLY A 29 18.26 5.88 29.48
CA GLY A 29 18.76 5.20 30.66
C GLY A 29 20.23 4.84 30.57
N ALA A 30 20.72 4.10 31.58
CA ALA A 30 22.14 3.82 31.78
C ALA A 30 22.78 3.07 30.61
N GLY A 31 22.00 2.27 29.87
CA GLY A 31 22.48 1.53 28.70
C GLY A 31 23.08 2.42 27.59
N VAL A 32 22.63 3.67 27.48
CA VAL A 32 23.22 4.65 26.54
C VAL A 32 24.66 4.97 26.92
N SER A 33 24.92 5.26 28.18
CA SER A 33 26.25 5.60 28.70
C SER A 33 27.18 4.40 28.85
N MET A 34 26.64 3.17 28.92
CA MET A 34 27.44 1.93 28.92
C MET A 34 28.25 1.79 27.64
N SER A 35 27.68 2.15 26.49
CA SER A 35 28.41 2.17 25.20
C SER A 35 29.58 3.16 25.16
N ALA A 36 29.59 4.12 26.09
CA ALA A 36 30.63 5.12 26.25
C ALA A 36 31.58 4.82 27.42
N GLY A 37 31.54 3.59 27.98
CA GLY A 37 32.48 3.09 28.98
C GLY A 37 32.07 3.29 30.45
N LEU A 38 30.82 3.69 30.72
CA LEU A 38 30.29 3.73 32.09
C LEU A 38 29.67 2.37 32.49
N PRO A 39 29.58 2.05 33.80
CA PRO A 39 28.96 0.80 34.24
C PRO A 39 27.43 0.85 34.12
N SER A 40 26.79 -0.33 34.09
CA SER A 40 25.37 -0.47 34.38
C SER A 40 25.05 -0.07 35.82
N TYR A 41 23.78 0.05 36.18
CA TYR A 41 23.42 0.38 37.55
C TYR A 41 23.91 -0.68 38.56
N ASN A 42 23.69 -1.96 38.27
CA ASN A 42 24.25 -3.07 39.06
C ASN A 42 25.79 -3.03 39.10
N GLY A 43 26.43 -2.69 37.98
CA GLY A 43 27.90 -2.53 37.93
C GLY A 43 28.40 -1.37 38.79
N LEU A 44 27.63 -0.29 38.91
CA LEU A 44 27.93 0.84 39.80
C LEU A 44 27.79 0.42 41.28
N VAL A 45 26.70 -0.28 41.63
CA VAL A 45 26.51 -0.81 42.99
C VAL A 45 27.65 -1.76 43.35
N ALA A 46 27.95 -2.73 42.49
CA ALA A 46 29.06 -3.67 42.69
C ALA A 46 30.39 -2.96 42.94
N HIS A 47 30.69 -1.90 42.19
CA HIS A 47 31.89 -1.10 42.38
C HIS A 47 31.92 -0.37 43.74
N CYS A 48 30.78 0.08 44.24
CA CYS A 48 30.68 0.70 45.57
C CYS A 48 30.97 -0.32 46.68
N TYR A 49 30.42 -1.52 46.59
CA TYR A 49 30.73 -2.61 47.53
C TYR A 49 32.23 -2.94 47.55
N ASP A 50 32.85 -3.07 46.37
CA ASP A 50 34.29 -3.34 46.26
C ASP A 50 35.15 -2.23 46.85
N THR A 51 34.85 -0.98 46.48
CA THR A 51 35.65 0.19 46.89
C THR A 51 35.53 0.46 48.40
N LEU A 52 34.35 0.23 48.97
CA LEU A 52 34.10 0.34 50.41
C LEU A 52 34.48 -0.93 51.17
N THR A 53 35.06 -1.94 50.50
CA THR A 53 35.47 -3.23 51.08
C THR A 53 34.34 -3.94 51.84
N HIS A 54 33.09 -3.75 51.39
CA HIS A 54 31.91 -4.38 51.98
C HIS A 54 31.55 -5.66 51.23
N PRO A 55 31.31 -6.81 51.89
CA PRO A 55 30.89 -8.03 51.20
C PRO A 55 29.63 -7.81 50.37
N LYS A 56 29.69 -8.24 49.10
CA LYS A 56 28.52 -8.26 48.22
C LYS A 56 27.50 -9.29 48.70
N PRO A 57 26.19 -9.04 48.52
CA PRO A 57 25.17 -10.05 48.77
C PRO A 57 25.37 -11.30 47.92
N THR A 58 25.10 -12.47 48.51
CA THR A 58 25.18 -13.77 47.85
C THR A 58 23.86 -14.21 47.22
N ASP A 59 22.73 -13.60 47.59
CA ASP A 59 21.42 -13.88 46.99
C ASP A 59 21.22 -13.01 45.73
N ASP A 60 21.11 -13.65 44.57
CA ASP A 60 20.86 -13.00 43.28
C ASP A 60 19.57 -12.16 43.28
N ARG A 61 18.59 -12.47 44.13
CA ARG A 61 17.35 -11.69 44.24
C ARG A 61 17.57 -10.28 44.77
N GLU A 62 18.62 -10.04 45.55
CA GLU A 62 18.95 -8.70 46.04
C GLU A 62 19.36 -7.77 44.89
N TRP A 63 20.00 -8.31 43.84
CA TRP A 63 20.42 -7.58 42.65
C TRP A 63 19.27 -7.16 41.72
N LEU A 64 18.04 -7.58 42.03
CA LEU A 64 16.81 -7.03 41.45
C LEU A 64 16.42 -5.67 42.08
N TRP A 65 17.07 -5.29 43.19
CA TRP A 65 16.81 -4.06 43.95
C TRP A 65 18.10 -3.28 44.27
N PRO A 66 18.90 -2.90 43.25
CA PRO A 66 20.17 -2.20 43.44
C PRO A 66 20.05 -0.87 44.22
N ASP A 67 18.89 -0.21 44.12
CA ASP A 67 18.54 1.01 44.88
C ASP A 67 18.46 0.77 46.39
N ARG A 68 17.98 -0.40 46.81
CA ARG A 68 17.96 -0.80 48.22
C ARG A 68 19.35 -1.16 48.72
N MET A 69 20.14 -1.84 47.89
CA MET A 69 21.53 -2.20 48.19
C MET A 69 22.40 -0.95 48.44
N LEU A 70 22.28 0.07 47.57
CA LEU A 70 22.96 1.35 47.81
C LEU A 70 22.45 2.06 49.08
N GLY A 71 21.14 2.03 49.36
CA GLY A 71 20.59 2.58 50.60
C GLY A 71 21.15 1.91 51.87
N ALA A 72 21.38 0.59 51.81
CA ALA A 72 22.01 -0.14 52.89
C ALA A 72 23.49 0.27 53.09
N LEU A 73 24.22 0.53 52.00
CA LEU A 73 25.58 1.09 52.08
C LEU A 73 25.60 2.50 52.67
N GLU A 74 24.69 3.39 52.25
CA GLU A 74 24.61 4.76 52.78
C GLU A 74 24.32 4.76 54.29
N SER A 75 23.47 3.83 54.75
CA SER A 75 23.15 3.64 56.17
C SER A 75 24.36 3.20 56.99
N ARG A 76 25.35 2.54 56.36
CA ARG A 76 26.52 1.96 57.03
C ARG A 76 27.77 2.84 56.98
N TYR A 77 28.01 3.52 55.86
CA TYR A 77 29.25 4.28 55.60
C TYR A 77 29.04 5.79 55.50
N THR A 78 27.84 6.30 55.77
CA THR A 78 27.33 7.66 55.52
C THR A 78 27.03 7.95 54.03
N PRO A 79 25.99 8.75 53.73
CA PRO A 79 25.63 9.10 52.34
C PRO A 79 26.76 9.76 51.56
N ASP A 80 27.50 10.70 52.16
CA ASP A 80 28.55 11.46 51.47
C ASP A 80 29.68 10.55 50.95
N ASN A 81 30.10 9.56 51.75
CA ASN A 81 31.16 8.63 51.35
C ASN A 81 30.74 7.77 50.15
N VAL A 82 29.53 7.22 50.17
CA VAL A 82 29.01 6.39 49.08
C VAL A 82 28.83 7.22 47.81
N ARG A 83 28.28 8.44 47.94
CA ARG A 83 28.05 9.35 46.81
C ARG A 83 29.34 9.84 46.17
N GLN A 84 30.41 10.06 46.95
CA GLN A 84 31.74 10.37 46.41
C GLN A 84 32.30 9.22 45.55
N VAL A 85 32.14 7.96 46.01
CA VAL A 85 32.56 6.78 45.22
C VAL A 85 31.77 6.69 43.92
N VAL A 86 30.44 6.90 43.97
CA VAL A 86 29.58 6.96 42.79
C VAL A 86 30.03 8.05 41.82
N ALA A 87 30.19 9.28 42.30
CA ALA A 87 30.61 10.42 41.49
C ALA A 87 31.99 10.17 40.83
N ALA A 88 32.95 9.62 41.56
CA ALA A 88 34.28 9.28 41.04
C ALA A 88 34.25 8.16 39.98
N ARG A 89 33.31 7.21 40.09
CA ARG A 89 33.14 6.13 39.12
C ARG A 89 32.50 6.62 37.82
N LEU A 90 31.54 7.56 37.92
CA LEU A 90 30.79 8.09 36.78
C LEU A 90 31.49 9.28 36.10
N ASN A 91 32.32 10.04 36.81
CA ASN A 91 33.09 11.15 36.26
C ASN A 91 34.33 10.67 35.49
N ARG A 92 34.11 10.00 34.35
CA ARG A 92 35.16 9.46 33.48
C ARG A 92 35.14 10.14 32.11
N ARG A 93 36.22 9.96 31.34
CA ARG A 93 36.25 10.35 29.92
C ARG A 93 35.49 9.29 29.12
N PRO A 94 34.55 9.69 28.23
CA PRO A 94 33.82 8.74 27.40
C PRO A 94 34.76 8.06 26.41
N THR A 95 34.56 6.77 26.16
CA THR A 95 35.28 6.02 25.10
C THR A 95 34.78 6.40 23.71
N SER A 96 33.47 6.62 23.56
CA SER A 96 32.82 7.09 22.34
C SER A 96 31.61 7.95 22.67
N LEU A 97 31.34 8.95 21.84
CA LEU A 97 30.16 9.82 21.94
C LEU A 97 29.24 9.70 20.71
N ALA A 98 29.47 8.72 19.83
CA ALA A 98 28.70 8.56 18.59
C ALA A 98 27.19 8.41 18.85
N LEU A 99 26.80 7.52 19.76
CA LEU A 99 25.40 7.31 20.13
C LEU A 99 24.77 8.56 20.77
N HIS A 100 25.49 9.24 21.67
CA HIS A 100 25.01 10.46 22.32
C HIS A 100 24.78 11.58 21.29
N ARG A 101 25.67 11.72 20.30
CA ARG A 101 25.51 12.69 19.20
C ARG A 101 24.29 12.35 18.34
N ALA A 102 24.10 11.08 18.00
CA ALA A 102 22.94 10.64 17.22
C ALA A 102 21.62 10.91 17.96
N ILE A 103 21.55 10.57 19.25
CA ILE A 103 20.37 10.84 20.10
C ILE A 103 20.08 12.34 20.19
N LEU A 104 21.11 13.19 20.34
CA LEU A 104 20.93 14.65 20.33
C LEU A 104 20.37 15.16 19.00
N ARG A 105 20.85 14.61 17.88
CA ARG A 105 20.36 14.99 16.54
C ARG A 105 18.91 14.56 16.34
N LEU A 106 18.54 13.35 16.78
CA LEU A 106 17.17 12.86 16.74
C LEU A 106 16.22 13.66 17.64
N SER A 107 16.65 14.02 18.85
CA SER A 107 15.83 14.78 19.80
C SER A 107 15.65 16.26 19.43
N ARG A 108 16.38 16.75 18.43
CA ARG A 108 16.28 18.13 17.94
C ARG A 108 14.94 18.35 17.25
N LEU A 109 14.31 19.46 17.61
CA LEU A 109 13.03 19.90 17.05
C LEU A 109 13.22 20.50 15.64
N ARG A 110 12.28 20.26 14.74
CA ARG A 110 12.27 20.74 13.34
C ARG A 110 11.55 22.08 13.21
N ARG A 111 10.46 22.26 13.95
CA ARG A 111 9.59 23.45 13.87
C ARG A 111 10.03 24.59 14.79
N SER A 112 10.93 24.33 15.73
CA SER A 112 11.43 25.31 16.69
C SER A 112 12.84 24.98 17.16
N ASN A 113 13.52 25.96 17.77
CA ASN A 113 14.83 25.71 18.40
C ASN A 113 14.67 24.96 19.72
N GLY A 114 15.51 23.94 19.90
CA GLY A 114 15.63 23.17 21.14
C GLY A 114 15.57 21.66 20.91
N MET A 115 15.32 20.91 21.98
CA MET A 115 15.24 19.45 21.93
C MET A 115 14.26 18.87 22.95
N ARG A 116 13.82 17.64 22.73
CA ARG A 116 13.01 16.85 23.68
C ARG A 116 13.77 15.60 24.09
N LEU A 117 14.58 15.74 25.14
CA LEU A 117 15.43 14.67 25.65
C LEU A 117 15.34 14.61 27.18
N VAL A 118 15.04 13.43 27.70
CA VAL A 118 15.08 13.12 29.13
C VAL A 118 16.16 12.07 29.37
N THR A 119 16.90 12.20 30.45
CA THR A 119 17.79 11.13 30.91
C THR A 119 17.72 10.94 32.40
N THR A 120 17.87 9.69 32.84
CA THR A 120 18.09 9.32 34.24
C THR A 120 19.58 9.14 34.55
N ASN A 121 20.45 9.33 33.56
CA ASN A 121 21.89 9.24 33.74
C ASN A 121 22.42 10.53 34.38
N PHE A 122 23.34 10.40 35.32
CA PHE A 122 23.91 11.56 36.01
C PHE A 122 25.08 12.20 35.27
N ASP A 123 25.66 11.48 34.30
CA ASP A 123 26.85 11.92 33.59
C ASP A 123 26.58 13.09 32.62
N THR A 124 27.66 13.77 32.24
CA THR A 124 27.60 14.94 31.35
C THR A 124 27.94 14.58 29.89
N PHE A 125 27.74 13.33 29.47
CA PHE A 125 28.14 12.90 28.12
C PHE A 125 27.31 13.55 27.02
N PHE A 126 26.02 13.85 27.23
CA PHE A 126 25.24 14.63 26.27
C PHE A 126 25.79 16.06 26.11
N GLU A 127 26.17 16.73 27.18
CA GLU A 127 26.81 18.04 27.11
C GLU A 127 28.16 18.01 26.37
N LYS A 128 28.94 16.95 26.59
CA LYS A 128 30.21 16.73 25.88
C LYS A 128 29.96 16.41 24.39
N ALA A 129 28.95 15.61 24.08
CA ALA A 129 28.55 15.21 22.74
C ALA A 129 28.06 16.40 21.90
N ARG A 130 27.48 17.42 22.55
CA ARG A 130 27.11 18.69 21.92
C ARG A 130 28.27 19.37 21.20
N ARG A 131 29.52 19.19 21.66
CA ARG A 131 30.69 19.85 21.05
C ARG A 131 30.82 19.40 19.59
N GLY A 132 30.61 20.33 18.66
CA GLY A 132 30.60 20.08 17.22
C GLY A 132 29.22 19.97 16.59
N LEU A 133 28.14 20.11 17.36
CA LEU A 133 26.76 20.21 16.86
C LEU A 133 26.28 21.66 16.95
N ASP A 134 25.58 22.13 15.92
CA ASP A 134 24.99 23.47 15.90
C ASP A 134 23.69 23.52 16.71
N PHE A 135 23.83 23.68 18.03
CA PHE A 135 22.73 23.96 18.96
C PHE A 135 22.65 25.44 19.37
N GLY A 136 23.46 26.31 18.76
CA GLY A 136 23.52 27.75 19.11
C GLY A 136 23.69 28.04 20.62
N ARG A 137 23.07 29.14 21.07
CA ARG A 137 22.93 29.52 22.50
C ARG A 137 21.79 28.77 23.21
N ASP A 138 21.09 27.87 22.51
CA ASP A 138 19.81 27.30 22.92
C ASP A 138 19.92 25.93 23.59
N PHE A 139 21.13 25.47 23.91
CA PHE A 139 21.33 24.25 24.69
C PHE A 139 21.00 24.50 26.16
N GLN A 140 19.72 24.35 26.49
CA GLN A 140 19.21 24.42 27.86
C GLN A 140 19.13 23.03 28.47
N PHE A 141 19.39 22.95 29.77
CA PHE A 141 19.11 21.76 30.55
C PHE A 141 18.46 22.11 31.89
N HIS A 142 17.67 21.18 32.40
CA HIS A 142 17.10 21.21 33.74
C HIS A 142 17.47 19.93 34.48
N ALA A 143 17.57 20.00 35.80
CA ALA A 143 17.89 18.86 36.64
C ALA A 143 16.96 18.81 37.85
N GLY A 144 16.59 17.60 38.28
CA GLY A 144 15.80 17.42 39.49
C GLY A 144 16.46 18.12 40.71
N PRO A 145 15.66 18.68 41.64
CA PRO A 145 14.21 18.59 41.72
C PRO A 145 13.45 19.67 40.92
N ILE A 146 14.14 20.66 40.34
CA ILE A 146 13.52 21.79 39.63
C ILE A 146 13.39 21.45 38.14
N LEU A 147 12.24 20.91 37.77
CA LEU A 147 11.93 20.49 36.40
C LEU A 147 10.96 21.43 35.70
N PRO A 148 11.07 21.58 34.36
CA PRO A 148 10.07 22.28 33.58
C PRO A 148 8.78 21.47 33.53
N ILE A 149 7.66 22.11 33.19
CA ILE A 149 6.41 21.40 32.93
C ILE A 149 6.45 20.90 31.49
N PRO A 150 6.39 19.57 31.23
CA PRO A 150 6.44 19.04 29.87
C PRO A 150 5.08 19.23 29.21
N ARG A 151 4.88 20.40 28.59
CA ARG A 151 3.70 20.74 27.79
C ARG A 151 4.09 20.97 26.35
N ASP A 152 3.14 20.72 25.45
CA ASP A 152 3.21 21.08 24.05
C ASP A 152 1.94 21.79 23.61
N ASP A 153 1.75 23.02 24.08
CA ASP A 153 0.62 23.86 23.69
C ASP A 153 1.10 25.17 23.02
N ARG A 154 0.13 25.93 22.49
CA ARG A 154 0.41 27.19 21.77
C ARG A 154 1.04 28.28 22.66
N ALA A 155 0.98 28.15 23.98
CA ALA A 155 1.45 29.16 24.92
C ALA A 155 2.84 28.83 25.49
N ALA A 156 3.13 27.56 25.76
CA ALA A 156 4.43 27.11 26.25
C ALA A 156 4.74 25.68 25.80
N SER A 157 5.88 25.51 25.11
CA SER A 157 6.40 24.21 24.72
C SER A 157 7.74 23.94 25.40
N TRP A 158 7.88 22.78 26.04
CA TRP A 158 9.13 22.35 26.65
C TRP A 158 10.14 21.89 25.57
N ARG A 159 11.39 22.35 25.71
CA ARG A 159 12.43 22.24 24.67
C ARG A 159 13.87 22.19 25.23
N SER A 160 14.10 21.39 26.26
CA SER A 160 15.43 21.25 26.90
C SER A 160 15.83 19.79 27.10
N LEU A 161 17.11 19.56 27.40
CA LEU A 161 17.55 18.32 28.04
C LEU A 161 17.07 18.31 29.51
N VAL A 162 16.52 17.20 29.98
CA VAL A 162 16.10 17.03 31.38
C VAL A 162 16.86 15.87 32.03
N TYR A 163 17.59 16.20 33.09
CA TYR A 163 18.22 15.26 34.01
C TYR A 163 17.24 14.93 35.14
N LEU A 164 16.36 13.97 34.90
CA LEU A 164 15.23 13.66 35.78
C LEU A 164 15.68 13.30 37.21
N HIS A 165 16.80 12.58 37.30
CA HIS A 165 17.36 12.06 38.55
C HIS A 165 18.51 12.91 39.10
N GLY A 166 18.73 14.09 38.53
CA GLY A 166 19.86 14.95 38.89
C GLY A 166 21.07 14.76 37.97
N ARG A 167 22.09 15.62 38.17
CA ARG A 167 23.22 15.79 37.25
C ARG A 167 24.51 15.98 38.04
N LEU A 168 25.59 15.30 37.64
CA LEU A 168 26.93 15.46 38.23
C LEU A 168 27.54 16.83 37.89
N GLY A 169 28.33 17.37 38.81
CA GLY A 169 28.94 18.70 38.67
C GLY A 169 28.03 19.86 39.10
N GLY A 170 27.07 19.57 39.98
CA GLY A 170 26.20 20.52 40.69
C GLY A 170 26.13 20.16 42.19
N SER A 171 24.97 20.30 42.83
CA SER A 171 24.74 19.74 44.17
C SER A 171 24.45 18.24 44.07
N ASP A 172 25.44 17.41 44.43
CA ASP A 172 25.31 15.94 44.42
C ASP A 172 24.32 15.40 45.49
N GLN A 173 23.72 16.30 46.29
CA GLN A 173 22.72 15.98 47.32
C GLN A 173 21.36 15.59 46.72
N HIS A 174 21.07 15.99 45.48
CA HIS A 174 19.77 15.75 44.84
C HIS A 174 19.76 14.60 43.82
N LEU A 175 20.81 13.77 43.79
CA LEU A 175 20.85 12.57 42.96
C LEU A 175 19.83 11.53 43.44
N VAL A 176 19.10 10.92 42.52
CA VAL A 176 18.17 9.83 42.80
C VAL A 176 18.89 8.50 42.64
N LEU A 177 19.50 8.02 43.72
CA LEU A 177 20.29 6.77 43.74
C LEU A 177 19.59 5.70 44.56
N THR A 178 19.26 5.99 45.81
CA THR A 178 18.76 4.97 46.74
C THR A 178 17.25 4.83 46.71
N SER A 179 16.72 3.75 47.27
CA SER A 179 15.28 3.57 47.46
C SER A 179 14.62 4.74 48.20
N SER A 180 15.33 5.39 49.13
CA SER A 180 14.88 6.60 49.82
C SER A 180 14.78 7.79 48.87
N ASP A 181 15.78 7.98 47.99
CA ASP A 181 15.72 9.04 46.99
C ASP A 181 14.61 8.81 45.96
N PHE A 182 14.39 7.56 45.53
CA PHE A 182 13.26 7.20 44.66
C PHE A 182 11.93 7.51 45.34
N GLY A 183 11.78 7.14 46.62
CA GLY A 183 10.60 7.50 47.41
C GLY A 183 10.39 9.02 47.49
N ARG A 184 11.47 9.78 47.65
CA ARG A 184 11.41 11.25 47.64
C ARG A 184 10.95 11.81 46.29
N ALA A 185 11.58 11.35 45.21
CA ALA A 185 11.36 11.82 43.84
C ALA A 185 9.98 11.49 43.26
N TYR A 186 9.44 10.31 43.58
CA TYR A 186 8.21 9.80 42.98
C TYR A 186 7.00 9.85 43.92
N LEU A 187 7.20 9.79 45.24
CA LEU A 187 6.09 9.67 46.20
C LEU A 187 5.91 10.93 47.07
N THR A 188 6.94 11.36 47.79
CA THR A 188 6.76 12.42 48.80
C THR A 188 6.84 13.83 48.20
N GLU A 189 7.91 14.17 47.49
CA GLU A 189 8.04 15.46 46.79
C GLU A 189 7.49 15.38 45.35
N GLY A 190 7.52 14.18 44.76
CA GLY A 190 6.76 13.85 43.55
C GLY A 190 7.16 14.59 42.27
N TRP A 191 8.32 15.26 42.22
CA TRP A 191 8.74 16.01 41.04
C TRP A 191 8.91 15.11 39.81
N ALA A 192 9.46 13.90 39.98
CA ALA A 192 9.71 12.97 38.89
C ALA A 192 8.39 12.35 38.41
N ALA A 193 7.53 11.92 39.34
CA ALA A 193 6.21 11.35 39.01
C ALA A 193 5.36 12.36 38.23
N ARG A 194 5.23 13.60 38.72
CA ARG A 194 4.46 14.67 38.05
C ARG A 194 4.99 14.99 36.65
N PHE A 195 6.31 15.01 36.48
CA PHE A 195 6.93 15.26 35.19
C PHE A 195 6.57 14.14 34.19
N ILE A 196 6.78 12.89 34.57
CA ILE A 196 6.54 11.73 33.70
C ILE A 196 5.07 11.60 33.32
N VAL A 197 4.18 11.67 34.30
CA VAL A 197 2.72 11.59 34.10
C VAL A 197 2.28 12.57 33.02
N ARG A 198 2.73 13.82 33.11
CA ARG A 198 2.37 14.85 32.13
C ARG A 198 3.02 14.58 30.77
N LEU A 199 4.25 14.09 30.75
CA LEU A 199 4.98 13.76 29.53
C LEU A 199 4.24 12.69 28.70
N PHE A 200 3.68 11.66 29.34
CA PHE A 200 2.94 10.60 28.64
C PHE A 200 1.54 11.04 28.18
N ALA A 201 1.00 12.09 28.78
CA ALA A 201 -0.28 12.66 28.34
C ALA A 201 -0.13 13.38 27.00
N ASP A 202 0.96 14.13 26.80
CA ASP A 202 1.10 15.03 25.65
C ASP A 202 2.04 14.47 24.55
N PHE A 203 2.94 13.53 24.86
CA PHE A 203 4.01 13.09 23.95
C PHE A 203 4.00 11.59 23.65
N THR A 204 4.62 11.23 22.52
CA THR A 204 5.06 9.85 22.23
C THR A 204 6.43 9.66 22.88
N VAL A 205 6.63 8.58 23.63
CA VAL A 205 7.88 8.37 24.41
C VAL A 205 8.72 7.27 23.78
N LEU A 206 10.03 7.49 23.63
CA LEU A 206 10.95 6.49 23.13
C LEU A 206 12.04 6.18 24.16
N PHE A 207 11.98 5.00 24.77
CA PHE A 207 12.97 4.52 25.72
C PHE A 207 14.20 3.91 25.03
N LEU A 208 15.37 4.41 25.41
CA LEU A 208 16.68 3.92 24.97
C LEU A 208 17.57 3.58 26.17
N GLY A 209 18.15 2.37 26.16
CA GLY A 209 19.07 1.93 27.20
C GLY A 209 18.41 1.59 28.54
N TYR A 210 17.15 1.13 28.50
CA TYR A 210 16.39 0.62 29.65
C TYR A 210 16.26 -0.90 29.58
N SER A 211 16.25 -1.53 30.76
CA SER A 211 15.74 -2.89 30.94
C SER A 211 14.30 -2.82 31.45
N LEU A 212 13.48 -3.83 31.13
CA LEU A 212 12.11 -3.94 31.68
C LEU A 212 12.08 -4.02 33.22
N ASN A 213 13.19 -4.44 33.83
CA ASN A 213 13.37 -4.50 35.29
C ASN A 213 14.00 -3.22 35.88
N ASP A 214 14.20 -2.18 35.08
CA ASP A 214 14.73 -0.91 35.58
C ASP A 214 13.78 -0.31 36.63
N PRO A 215 14.29 0.11 37.81
CA PRO A 215 13.46 0.73 38.85
C PRO A 215 12.60 1.89 38.33
N VAL A 216 13.11 2.67 37.37
CA VAL A 216 12.38 3.80 36.78
C VAL A 216 11.08 3.33 36.13
N LEU A 217 11.14 2.33 35.25
CA LEU A 217 9.94 1.83 34.56
C LEU A 217 8.91 1.26 35.54
N ARG A 218 9.36 0.63 36.63
CA ARG A 218 8.49 0.16 37.71
C ARG A 218 7.73 1.33 38.35
N TYR A 219 8.45 2.34 38.85
CA TYR A 219 7.82 3.52 39.47
C TYR A 219 6.92 4.30 38.50
N MET A 220 7.24 4.30 37.21
CA MET A 220 6.38 4.88 36.18
C MET A 220 5.07 4.13 35.99
N THR A 221 5.14 2.79 35.90
CA THR A 221 3.96 1.94 35.77
C THR A 221 3.01 2.12 36.95
N ASP A 222 3.57 2.20 38.16
CA ASP A 222 2.80 2.46 39.38
C ASP A 222 2.14 3.85 39.37
N ALA A 223 2.87 4.88 38.92
CA ALA A 223 2.32 6.23 38.78
C ALA A 223 1.15 6.29 37.77
N PHE A 224 1.25 5.55 36.66
CA PHE A 224 0.16 5.46 35.68
C PHE A 224 -1.04 4.68 36.20
N ALA A 225 -0.81 3.58 36.92
CA ALA A 225 -1.87 2.79 37.53
C ALA A 225 -2.68 3.64 38.54
N ALA A 226 -2.00 4.47 39.33
CA ALA A 226 -2.63 5.39 40.26
C ALA A 226 -3.47 6.46 39.53
N GLU A 227 -2.95 7.08 38.47
CA GLU A 227 -3.64 8.17 37.77
C GLU A 227 -4.78 7.68 36.85
N ASN A 228 -4.67 6.47 36.29
CA ASN A 228 -5.74 5.84 35.49
C ASN A 228 -7.03 5.62 36.29
N LEU A 229 -6.93 5.42 37.60
CA LEU A 229 -8.09 5.29 38.48
C LEU A 229 -8.83 6.61 38.68
N GLU A 230 -8.18 7.75 38.41
CA GLU A 230 -8.73 9.09 38.66
C GLU A 230 -9.30 9.76 37.40
N MET A 231 -8.84 9.41 36.19
CA MET A 231 -9.27 10.06 34.94
C MET A 231 -10.49 9.39 34.28
N ARG A 232 -11.65 10.09 34.27
CA ARG A 232 -12.88 9.68 33.57
C ARG A 232 -13.00 10.16 32.11
N SER A 233 -12.01 10.85 31.55
CA SER A 233 -12.11 11.50 30.22
C SER A 233 -11.13 10.94 29.18
N GLY A 234 -11.54 9.86 28.51
CA GLY A 234 -11.54 9.61 27.06
C GLY A 234 -10.44 10.03 26.06
N GLN A 235 -9.33 10.70 26.41
CA GLN A 235 -8.26 10.94 25.43
C GLN A 235 -7.21 9.82 25.45
N PRO A 236 -6.93 9.16 24.31
CA PRO A 236 -5.91 8.13 24.23
C PRO A 236 -4.52 8.75 24.43
N ARG A 237 -3.75 8.22 25.38
CA ARG A 237 -2.35 8.60 25.61
C ARG A 237 -1.49 8.30 24.38
N GLY A 238 -0.40 9.06 24.22
CA GLY A 238 0.62 8.75 23.22
C GLY A 238 1.24 7.38 23.47
N PRO A 239 1.59 6.60 22.43
CA PRO A 239 2.27 5.33 22.61
C PRO A 239 3.66 5.53 23.21
N ALA A 240 4.14 4.55 23.98
CA ALA A 240 5.49 4.55 24.53
C ALA A 240 6.26 3.35 23.97
N TYR A 241 7.32 3.62 23.22
CA TYR A 241 8.15 2.61 22.55
C TYR A 241 9.39 2.31 23.38
N ILE A 242 9.83 1.06 23.38
CA ILE A 242 11.08 0.65 24.05
C ILE A 242 11.88 -0.30 23.17
N PHE A 243 13.15 0.01 22.91
CA PHE A 243 14.03 -0.94 22.23
C PHE A 243 14.46 -2.05 23.20
N SER A 244 14.11 -3.29 22.90
CA SER A 244 14.44 -4.44 23.74
C SER A 244 15.29 -5.47 22.98
N PRO A 245 16.46 -5.86 23.51
CA PRO A 245 17.24 -6.95 22.94
C PRO A 245 16.53 -8.29 23.15
N PHE A 246 16.78 -9.25 22.27
CA PHE A 246 16.51 -10.67 22.53
C PHE A 246 17.65 -11.55 22.04
N GLU A 247 17.76 -12.73 22.65
CA GLU A 247 18.66 -13.79 22.25
C GLU A 247 17.84 -14.92 21.61
N GLY A 248 18.30 -15.46 20.47
CA GLY A 248 17.61 -16.52 19.74
C GLY A 248 17.14 -16.10 18.35
N ALA A 249 16.35 -16.97 17.71
CA ALA A 249 15.90 -16.79 16.33
C ALA A 249 14.65 -15.90 16.19
N GLU A 250 13.81 -15.84 17.24
CA GLU A 250 12.53 -15.14 17.21
C GLU A 250 12.37 -14.19 18.42
N PRO A 251 11.59 -13.10 18.28
CA PRO A 251 11.31 -12.19 19.38
C PRO A 251 10.46 -12.85 20.47
N PRO A 252 10.62 -12.44 21.75
CA PRO A 252 9.81 -12.95 22.85
C PRO A 252 8.38 -12.39 22.83
N ASP A 253 7.51 -12.93 23.70
CA ASP A 253 6.14 -12.43 23.89
C ASP A 253 6.14 -10.93 24.27
N SER A 254 5.26 -10.17 23.62
CA SER A 254 5.10 -8.73 23.83
C SER A 254 4.17 -8.40 25.00
N GLN A 255 3.41 -9.37 25.52
CA GLN A 255 2.43 -9.16 26.59
C GLN A 255 3.01 -8.47 27.85
N PRO A 256 4.21 -8.83 28.37
CA PRO A 256 4.78 -8.17 29.55
C PRO A 256 5.11 -6.68 29.35
N PHE A 257 5.29 -6.26 28.10
CA PHE A 257 5.49 -4.85 27.74
C PHE A 257 4.14 -4.13 27.65
N HIS A 258 3.16 -4.75 26.98
CA HIS A 258 1.81 -4.20 26.87
C HIS A 258 1.11 -4.04 28.22
N ASP A 259 1.31 -4.96 29.17
CA ASP A 259 0.82 -4.84 30.54
C ASP A 259 1.34 -3.59 31.27
N ARG A 260 2.47 -3.04 30.80
CA ARG A 260 3.08 -1.79 31.29
C ARG A 260 2.82 -0.59 30.37
N ASN A 261 1.91 -0.72 29.41
CA ASN A 261 1.63 0.27 28.37
C ASN A 261 2.87 0.63 27.51
N LEU A 262 3.74 -0.34 27.26
CA LEU A 262 4.91 -0.20 26.39
C LEU A 262 4.72 -1.01 25.10
N GLU A 263 5.24 -0.47 24.01
CA GLU A 263 5.33 -1.10 22.70
C GLU A 263 6.80 -1.50 22.44
N PRO A 264 7.14 -2.79 22.48
CA PRO A 264 8.53 -3.22 22.29
C PRO A 264 8.95 -3.13 20.83
N ILE A 265 10.15 -2.57 20.59
CA ILE A 265 10.87 -2.65 19.32
C ILE A 265 12.01 -3.64 19.51
N PHE A 266 11.77 -4.89 19.14
CA PHE A 266 12.73 -5.98 19.34
C PHE A 266 13.89 -5.91 18.35
N TYR A 267 15.07 -6.32 18.81
CA TYR A 267 16.24 -6.55 17.96
C TYR A 267 17.10 -7.68 18.51
N ALA A 268 17.72 -8.45 17.61
CA ALA A 268 18.63 -9.51 18.00
C ALA A 268 19.93 -8.90 18.57
N ASP A 269 20.32 -9.33 19.77
CA ASP A 269 21.56 -8.88 20.38
C ASP A 269 22.73 -9.83 20.06
N THR A 270 23.29 -9.68 18.86
CA THR A 270 24.39 -10.53 18.38
C THR A 270 25.78 -9.97 18.69
N SER A 271 25.87 -8.69 19.09
CA SER A 271 27.14 -7.97 19.21
C SER A 271 27.03 -6.79 20.17
N HIS A 272 26.58 -7.07 21.40
CA HIS A 272 26.45 -6.09 22.47
C HIS A 272 25.70 -4.83 22.02
N HIS A 273 24.51 -4.96 21.44
CA HIS A 273 23.66 -3.90 20.89
C HIS A 273 24.25 -3.09 19.73
N ALA A 274 25.21 -3.64 18.97
CA ALA A 274 25.79 -2.94 17.80
C ALA A 274 24.74 -2.53 16.77
N ALA A 275 23.85 -3.45 16.39
CA ALA A 275 22.79 -3.18 15.42
C ALA A 275 21.87 -2.04 15.86
N LEU A 276 21.46 -1.98 17.13
CA LEU A 276 20.70 -0.85 17.67
C LEU A 276 21.48 0.46 17.58
N ARG A 277 22.76 0.46 17.99
CA ARG A 277 23.59 1.68 17.92
C ARG A 277 23.69 2.21 16.50
N GLU A 278 23.95 1.33 15.55
CA GLU A 278 24.06 1.68 14.13
C GLU A 278 22.72 2.18 13.58
N THR A 279 21.59 1.55 13.95
CA THR A 279 20.24 2.04 13.61
C THR A 279 20.03 3.47 14.09
N ILE A 280 20.35 3.79 15.35
CA ILE A 280 20.13 5.13 15.89
C ILE A 280 21.02 6.18 15.20
N VAL A 281 22.26 5.82 14.85
CA VAL A 281 23.17 6.69 14.09
C VAL A 281 22.62 6.94 12.68
N GLN A 282 22.27 5.89 11.95
CA GLN A 282 21.75 6.02 10.59
C GLN A 282 20.39 6.72 10.56
N TRP A 283 19.52 6.48 11.54
CA TRP A 283 18.27 7.21 11.66
C TRP A 283 18.51 8.71 11.86
N ALA A 284 19.51 9.09 12.65
CA ALA A 284 19.89 10.50 12.80
C ALA A 284 20.40 11.12 11.49
N ASP A 285 21.20 10.36 10.72
CA ASP A 285 21.68 10.79 9.40
C ASP A 285 20.54 10.98 8.40
N TRP A 286 19.61 10.03 8.36
CA TRP A 286 18.42 10.13 7.51
C TRP A 286 17.52 11.31 7.87
N ARG A 287 17.38 11.61 9.17
CA ARG A 287 16.56 12.75 9.63
C ARG A 287 17.17 14.09 9.24
N ASP A 288 18.49 14.22 9.25
CA ASP A 288 19.15 15.48 8.90
C ASP A 288 19.02 15.81 7.41
N ASP A 289 19.12 14.81 6.52
CA ASP A 289 18.89 14.98 5.08
C ASP A 289 18.03 13.83 4.50
N PHE A 290 16.72 13.96 4.70
CA PHE A 290 15.74 12.97 4.26
C PHE A 290 15.72 12.78 2.74
N LEU A 291 15.68 13.87 1.97
CA LEU A 291 15.53 13.79 0.50
C LEU A 291 16.75 13.16 -0.16
N SER A 292 17.97 13.51 0.27
CA SER A 292 19.18 12.88 -0.25
C SER A 292 19.29 11.42 0.18
N SER A 293 18.91 11.09 1.43
CA SER A 293 18.94 9.71 1.92
C SER A 293 17.95 8.81 1.17
N VAL A 294 16.72 9.29 0.96
CA VAL A 294 15.69 8.63 0.13
C VAL A 294 16.19 8.45 -1.31
N GLY A 295 16.75 9.51 -1.90
CA GLY A 295 17.28 9.46 -3.26
C GLY A 295 18.39 8.41 -3.44
N ARG A 296 19.29 8.29 -2.45
CA ARG A 296 20.35 7.27 -2.45
C ARG A 296 19.78 5.85 -2.37
N VAL A 297 18.86 5.60 -1.43
CA VAL A 297 18.20 4.30 -1.26
C VAL A 297 17.48 3.88 -2.54
N ILE A 298 16.75 4.82 -3.15
CA ILE A 298 16.03 4.57 -4.40
C ILE A 298 17.02 4.26 -5.53
N SER A 299 18.07 5.06 -5.70
CA SER A 299 19.03 4.85 -6.79
C SER A 299 19.81 3.54 -6.65
N GLU A 300 20.06 3.09 -5.41
CA GLU A 300 20.81 1.87 -5.11
C GLU A 300 19.97 0.59 -5.29
N ILE A 301 18.70 0.62 -4.87
CA ILE A 301 17.84 -0.58 -4.80
C ILE A 301 16.91 -0.68 -6.01
N ALA A 302 16.32 0.42 -6.47
CA ALA A 302 15.25 0.41 -7.48
C ALA A 302 15.60 -0.29 -8.79
N PRO A 303 16.83 -0.24 -9.33
CA PRO A 303 17.17 -0.94 -10.56
C PRO A 303 17.14 -2.48 -10.45
N ARG A 304 17.15 -3.03 -9.23
CA ARG A 304 17.23 -4.47 -8.97
C ARG A 304 15.82 -5.08 -8.93
N ARG A 305 15.70 -6.36 -9.30
CA ARG A 305 14.43 -7.08 -9.15
C ARG A 305 14.13 -7.35 -7.67
N PRO A 306 12.89 -7.14 -7.20
CA PRO A 306 12.54 -7.25 -5.79
C PRO A 306 12.63 -8.68 -5.22
N ASP A 307 12.54 -9.70 -6.07
CA ASP A 307 12.71 -11.13 -5.72
C ASP A 307 14.19 -11.54 -5.57
N ALA A 308 15.12 -10.71 -6.07
CA ALA A 308 16.56 -10.98 -6.06
C ALA A 308 17.33 -10.19 -4.99
N ILE A 309 16.63 -9.49 -4.10
CA ILE A 309 17.21 -8.65 -3.05
C ILE A 309 16.70 -9.04 -1.66
N ASP A 310 17.34 -8.50 -0.63
CA ASP A 310 16.97 -8.74 0.76
C ASP A 310 15.57 -8.17 1.05
N PRO A 311 14.67 -8.90 1.73
CA PRO A 311 13.34 -8.38 2.09
C PRO A 311 13.37 -7.04 2.81
N THR A 312 14.44 -6.76 3.57
CA THR A 312 14.68 -5.45 4.20
C THR A 312 14.85 -4.34 3.16
N ASP A 313 15.63 -4.58 2.11
CA ASP A 313 15.86 -3.62 1.02
C ASP A 313 14.56 -3.37 0.25
N THR A 314 13.78 -4.42 0.03
CA THR A 314 12.44 -4.33 -0.56
C THR A 314 11.51 -3.44 0.26
N ALA A 315 11.43 -3.66 1.58
CA ALA A 315 10.61 -2.86 2.47
C ALA A 315 11.07 -1.39 2.53
N ASN A 316 12.38 -1.16 2.57
CA ASN A 316 12.97 0.18 2.58
C ASN A 316 12.67 0.95 1.29
N LEU A 317 12.76 0.29 0.12
CA LEU A 317 12.42 0.95 -1.13
C LEU A 317 10.93 1.30 -1.19
N ILE A 318 10.05 0.37 -0.84
CA ILE A 318 8.59 0.63 -0.82
C ILE A 318 8.27 1.84 0.06
N TRP A 319 8.89 1.90 1.24
CA TRP A 319 8.76 3.03 2.15
C TRP A 319 9.28 4.34 1.53
N ALA A 320 10.46 4.30 0.91
CA ALA A 320 11.09 5.46 0.29
C ALA A 320 10.27 6.01 -0.89
N VAL A 321 9.65 5.13 -1.69
CA VAL A 321 8.81 5.49 -2.85
C VAL A 321 7.48 6.06 -2.41
N ALA A 322 6.82 5.44 -1.44
CA ALA A 322 5.54 5.90 -0.93
C ALA A 322 5.63 7.32 -0.32
N GLY A 323 6.82 7.68 0.18
CA GLY A 323 7.13 9.01 0.67
C GLY A 323 6.32 9.39 1.91
N ARG A 324 6.36 10.68 2.24
CA ARG A 324 5.56 11.32 3.28
C ARG A 324 4.51 12.22 2.67
N ALA A 325 3.41 12.45 3.39
CA ALA A 325 2.32 13.30 2.89
C ALA A 325 2.77 14.74 2.53
N ASP A 326 3.83 15.23 3.16
CA ASP A 326 4.39 16.58 2.96
C ASP A 326 5.45 16.66 1.85
N ASP A 327 5.96 15.54 1.32
CA ASP A 327 7.01 15.54 0.29
C ASP A 327 6.50 15.65 -1.15
N GLN A 328 5.17 15.74 -1.31
CA GLN A 328 4.48 15.84 -2.59
C GLN A 328 4.83 14.72 -3.58
N GLY A 329 5.18 13.50 -3.13
CA GLY A 329 5.53 12.38 -3.99
C GLY A 329 6.97 12.44 -4.51
N TYR A 330 7.90 12.99 -3.74
CA TYR A 330 9.33 13.09 -4.12
C TYR A 330 9.96 11.72 -4.37
N GLY A 331 9.70 10.75 -3.48
CA GLY A 331 10.21 9.38 -3.61
C GLY A 331 9.76 8.74 -4.93
N ALA A 332 8.47 8.77 -5.21
CA ALA A 332 7.90 8.28 -6.46
C ALA A 332 8.47 8.96 -7.72
N ARG A 333 8.65 10.28 -7.72
CA ARG A 333 9.30 10.99 -8.85
C ARG A 333 10.74 10.52 -9.05
N THR A 334 11.48 10.38 -7.95
CA THR A 334 12.88 9.93 -8.00
C THR A 334 12.95 8.52 -8.56
N PHE A 335 12.11 7.61 -8.03
CA PHE A 335 11.99 6.23 -8.50
C PHE A 335 11.65 6.15 -9.99
N ALA A 336 10.66 6.92 -10.45
CA ALA A 336 10.25 6.91 -11.84
C ALA A 336 11.34 7.39 -12.82
N ALA A 337 12.28 8.21 -12.33
CA ALA A 337 13.38 8.77 -13.12
C ALA A 337 14.68 7.94 -13.06
N VAL A 338 14.74 6.86 -12.25
CA VAL A 338 15.97 6.04 -12.12
C VAL A 338 16.35 5.38 -13.44
N GLU A 339 17.67 5.32 -13.69
CA GLU A 339 18.30 4.52 -14.73
C GLU A 339 19.36 3.56 -14.14
N PRO A 340 19.40 2.27 -14.54
CA PRO A 340 18.46 1.65 -15.47
C PRO A 340 17.04 1.54 -14.89
N ARG A 341 16.03 1.55 -15.76
CA ARG A 341 14.60 1.58 -15.38
C ARG A 341 14.28 0.57 -14.27
N PRO A 342 13.59 0.97 -13.18
CA PRO A 342 13.14 0.02 -12.17
C PRO A 342 12.20 -1.02 -12.79
N PRO A 343 12.37 -2.33 -12.50
CA PRO A 343 11.59 -3.42 -13.08
C PRO A 343 10.11 -3.34 -12.70
N ILE A 344 9.21 -3.85 -13.56
CA ILE A 344 7.76 -3.75 -13.33
C ILE A 344 7.28 -4.59 -12.15
N GLU A 345 8.07 -5.57 -11.74
CA GLU A 345 7.84 -6.46 -10.59
C GLU A 345 7.73 -5.73 -9.24
N TRP A 346 8.07 -4.43 -9.18
CA TRP A 346 7.77 -3.58 -8.02
C TRP A 346 6.27 -3.25 -7.87
N LEU A 347 5.49 -3.28 -8.96
CA LEU A 347 4.08 -2.87 -8.97
C LEU A 347 3.21 -3.71 -8.00
N PRO A 348 3.25 -5.07 -8.02
CA PRO A 348 2.45 -5.86 -7.09
C PRO A 348 2.79 -5.58 -5.62
N LEU A 349 4.04 -5.26 -5.31
CA LEU A 349 4.47 -4.96 -3.93
C LEU A 349 3.94 -3.61 -3.45
N PHE A 350 3.88 -2.62 -4.34
CA PHE A 350 3.23 -1.34 -4.06
C PHE A 350 1.73 -1.49 -3.83
N GLU A 351 1.05 -2.30 -4.65
CA GLU A 351 -0.38 -2.61 -4.44
C GLU A 351 -0.60 -3.36 -3.12
N ALA A 352 0.25 -4.35 -2.79
CA ALA A 352 0.16 -5.12 -1.56
C ALA A 352 0.25 -4.22 -0.31
N ARG A 353 1.08 -3.18 -0.34
CA ARG A 353 1.13 -2.17 0.74
C ARG A 353 -0.23 -1.49 0.93
N ASP A 354 -0.86 -1.04 -0.14
CA ASP A 354 -2.15 -0.35 -0.05
C ASP A 354 -3.28 -1.29 0.39
N ILE A 355 -3.25 -2.55 -0.06
CA ILE A 355 -4.17 -3.60 0.40
C ILE A 355 -4.03 -3.75 1.92
N ALA A 356 -2.80 -3.91 2.43
CA ALA A 356 -2.56 -4.04 3.87
C ALA A 356 -3.03 -2.81 4.66
N ARG A 357 -2.85 -1.59 4.13
CA ARG A 357 -3.37 -0.36 4.76
C ARG A 357 -4.90 -0.32 4.80
N SER A 358 -5.54 -0.72 3.71
CA SER A 358 -7.00 -0.82 3.62
C SER A 358 -7.55 -1.85 4.62
N GLU A 359 -6.94 -3.04 4.69
CA GLU A 359 -7.33 -4.09 5.65
C GLU A 359 -7.14 -3.66 7.10
N ALA A 360 -6.02 -3.01 7.43
CA ALA A 360 -5.76 -2.47 8.76
C ALA A 360 -6.81 -1.41 9.14
N HIS A 361 -7.18 -0.52 8.20
CA HIS A 361 -8.24 0.45 8.42
C HIS A 361 -9.60 -0.23 8.63
N GLN A 362 -9.96 -1.24 7.83
CA GLN A 362 -11.20 -1.99 8.02
C GLN A 362 -11.26 -2.66 9.40
N LYS A 363 -10.15 -3.24 9.86
CA LYS A 363 -10.04 -3.81 11.20
C LYS A 363 -10.25 -2.74 12.28
N ALA A 364 -9.55 -1.60 12.18
CA ALA A 364 -9.67 -0.50 13.13
C ALA A 364 -11.09 0.09 13.17
N THR A 365 -11.77 0.20 12.02
CA THR A 365 -13.17 0.64 11.94
C THR A 365 -14.12 -0.34 12.60
N ARG A 366 -13.92 -1.66 12.42
CA ARG A 366 -14.72 -2.69 13.12
C ARG A 366 -14.51 -2.64 14.63
N GLU A 367 -13.29 -2.42 15.09
CA GLU A 367 -12.96 -2.28 16.51
C GLU A 367 -13.54 -1.00 17.13
N ALA A 368 -13.49 0.12 16.40
CA ALA A 368 -14.12 1.37 16.82
C ALA A 368 -15.64 1.21 16.95
N ALA A 369 -16.28 0.56 15.99
CA ALA A 369 -17.72 0.27 16.04
C ALA A 369 -18.10 -0.60 17.25
N LYS A 370 -17.32 -1.65 17.55
CA LYS A 370 -17.53 -2.50 18.74
C LYS A 370 -17.39 -1.74 20.06
N ALA A 371 -16.57 -0.70 20.07
CA ALA A 371 -16.30 0.11 21.25
C ALA A 371 -17.09 1.44 21.29
N GLU A 372 -18.10 1.60 20.43
CA GLU A 372 -18.92 2.81 20.30
C GLU A 372 -18.09 4.10 20.11
N ARG A 373 -16.95 3.98 19.42
CA ARG A 373 -16.03 5.08 19.08
C ARG A 373 -16.22 5.52 17.63
N SER A 374 -15.86 6.77 17.34
CA SER A 374 -15.81 7.27 15.95
C SER A 374 -14.85 6.44 15.11
N ALA A 375 -15.26 6.10 13.88
CA ALA A 375 -14.38 5.42 12.94
C ALA A 375 -13.13 6.26 12.66
N PRO A 376 -11.95 5.63 12.52
CA PRO A 376 -10.76 6.34 12.06
C PRO A 376 -10.98 6.92 10.65
N PRO A 377 -10.25 7.96 10.26
CA PRO A 377 -10.29 8.45 8.88
C PRO A 377 -9.78 7.38 7.90
N ALA A 378 -10.32 7.40 6.68
CA ALA A 378 -9.87 6.50 5.60
C ALA A 378 -8.40 6.80 5.24
N PRO A 379 -7.58 5.76 4.98
CA PRO A 379 -6.20 5.96 4.57
C PRO A 379 -6.13 6.46 3.13
N ASP A 380 -5.21 7.39 2.85
CA ASP A 380 -4.83 7.70 1.48
C ASP A 380 -4.12 6.49 0.86
N LEU A 381 -4.63 5.98 -0.26
CA LEU A 381 -4.04 4.88 -1.02
C LEU A 381 -3.33 5.46 -2.24
N ASP A 382 -2.10 5.02 -2.50
CA ASP A 382 -1.23 5.63 -3.52
C ASP A 382 -1.30 4.93 -4.87
N PHE A 383 -1.47 3.60 -4.85
CA PHE A 383 -1.28 2.70 -5.98
C PHE A 383 -2.58 2.02 -6.42
N ILE A 384 -3.44 1.58 -5.48
CA ILE A 384 -4.76 1.00 -5.82
C ILE A 384 -5.60 1.98 -6.68
N PRO A 385 -5.60 3.31 -6.42
CA PRO A 385 -6.27 4.29 -7.27
C PRO A 385 -5.81 4.37 -8.73
N LEU A 386 -4.71 3.71 -9.12
CA LEU A 386 -4.31 3.58 -10.53
C LEU A 386 -5.21 2.60 -11.30
N PHE A 387 -5.81 1.65 -10.58
CA PHE A 387 -6.75 0.65 -11.08
C PHE A 387 -8.08 0.67 -10.28
N PRO A 388 -8.83 1.79 -10.32
CA PRO A 388 -10.09 1.89 -9.59
C PRO A 388 -11.13 0.90 -10.11
N LEU A 389 -12.12 0.57 -9.27
CA LEU A 389 -13.34 -0.06 -9.75
C LEU A 389 -14.00 0.84 -10.81
N GLN A 390 -14.69 0.22 -11.77
CA GLN A 390 -15.32 0.97 -12.86
C GLN A 390 -16.29 2.05 -12.35
N SER A 391 -17.10 1.72 -11.34
CA SER A 391 -18.03 2.61 -10.64
C SER A 391 -17.36 3.85 -10.04
N ASP A 392 -16.15 3.69 -9.50
CA ASP A 392 -15.41 4.75 -8.80
C ASP A 392 -14.44 5.52 -9.70
N SER A 393 -14.20 5.03 -10.92
CA SER A 393 -13.11 5.49 -11.80
C SER A 393 -13.13 6.98 -12.17
N ARG A 394 -14.28 7.66 -12.03
CA ARG A 394 -14.42 9.10 -12.30
C ARG A 394 -14.29 10.00 -11.07
N HIS A 395 -14.34 9.41 -9.88
CA HIS A 395 -14.43 10.15 -8.61
C HIS A 395 -13.19 9.99 -7.74
N ILE A 396 -12.38 8.96 -7.98
CA ILE A 396 -11.12 8.75 -7.28
C ILE A 396 -10.07 9.75 -7.78
N ALA A 397 -9.42 10.45 -6.85
CA ALA A 397 -8.25 11.27 -7.14
C ALA A 397 -6.97 10.47 -6.86
N LEU A 398 -5.93 10.70 -7.67
CA LEU A 398 -4.59 10.18 -7.36
C LEU A 398 -3.92 11.04 -6.30
N THR A 399 -3.21 10.41 -5.39
CA THR A 399 -2.26 11.09 -4.50
C THR A 399 -1.09 11.65 -5.33
N PRO A 400 -0.32 12.63 -4.80
CA PRO A 400 0.90 13.09 -5.47
C PRO A 400 1.87 11.94 -5.79
N THR A 401 1.96 10.95 -4.90
CA THR A 401 2.75 9.72 -5.09
C THR A 401 2.22 8.89 -6.27
N GLY A 402 0.92 8.58 -6.31
CA GLY A 402 0.31 7.84 -7.42
C GLY A 402 0.46 8.55 -8.77
N PHE A 403 0.32 9.87 -8.78
CA PHE A 403 0.52 10.67 -10.00
C PHE A 403 1.99 10.68 -10.47
N ALA A 404 2.94 10.71 -9.54
CA ALA A 404 4.37 10.72 -9.84
C ALA A 404 4.88 9.42 -10.49
N LEU A 405 4.14 8.32 -10.38
CA LEU A 405 4.51 7.02 -10.96
C LEU A 405 4.02 6.82 -12.39
N LEU A 406 3.12 7.67 -12.90
CA LEU A 406 2.61 7.55 -14.27
C LEU A 406 3.73 7.47 -15.33
N PRO A 407 4.83 8.24 -15.26
CA PRO A 407 5.95 8.11 -16.20
C PRO A 407 6.62 6.74 -16.13
N TRP A 408 6.80 6.17 -14.93
CA TRP A 408 7.38 4.84 -14.77
C TRP A 408 6.52 3.75 -15.43
N PHE A 409 5.20 3.81 -15.24
CA PHE A 409 4.27 2.93 -15.94
C PHE A 409 4.41 3.03 -17.47
N CYS A 410 4.54 4.25 -17.98
CA CYS A 410 4.66 4.49 -19.42
C CYS A 410 6.00 3.96 -20.00
N ARG A 411 7.06 3.85 -19.19
CA ARG A 411 8.33 3.21 -19.59
C ARG A 411 8.24 1.69 -19.73
N HIS A 412 7.11 1.08 -19.33
CA HIS A 412 6.87 -0.36 -19.36
C HIS A 412 5.79 -0.79 -20.36
N LEU A 413 5.36 0.08 -21.28
CA LEU A 413 4.33 -0.27 -22.27
C LEU A 413 4.72 -1.46 -23.18
N GLY A 414 6.00 -1.71 -23.38
CA GLY A 414 6.50 -2.86 -24.15
C GLY A 414 6.76 -4.13 -23.32
N THR A 415 6.28 -4.22 -22.07
CA THR A 415 6.54 -5.40 -21.21
C THR A 415 5.31 -6.28 -21.05
N GLU A 416 5.55 -7.59 -21.12
CA GLU A 416 4.51 -8.63 -21.03
C GLU A 416 3.84 -8.62 -19.66
N SER A 417 4.63 -8.56 -18.59
CA SER A 417 4.12 -8.58 -17.22
C SER A 417 3.19 -7.39 -16.93
N LEU A 418 3.40 -6.23 -17.56
CA LEU A 418 2.46 -5.11 -17.42
C LEU A 418 1.14 -5.38 -18.15
N VAL A 419 1.19 -5.97 -19.34
CA VAL A 419 -0.02 -6.38 -20.10
C VAL A 419 -0.83 -7.39 -19.28
N GLU A 420 -0.17 -8.41 -18.74
CA GLU A 420 -0.81 -9.43 -17.89
C GLU A 420 -1.43 -8.84 -16.63
N HIS A 421 -0.72 -7.94 -15.95
CA HIS A 421 -1.25 -7.24 -14.77
C HIS A 421 -2.50 -6.44 -15.13
N VAL A 422 -2.50 -5.72 -16.26
CA VAL A 422 -3.67 -4.96 -16.72
C VAL A 422 -4.84 -5.89 -17.07
N ILE A 423 -4.59 -7.01 -17.75
CA ILE A 423 -5.62 -8.02 -18.07
C ILE A 423 -6.23 -8.58 -16.78
N GLU A 424 -5.41 -8.88 -15.77
CA GLU A 424 -5.88 -9.34 -14.46
C GLU A 424 -6.79 -8.29 -13.80
N LYS A 425 -6.39 -7.01 -13.81
CA LYS A 425 -7.21 -5.92 -13.26
C LYS A 425 -8.52 -5.75 -14.03
N LEU A 426 -8.48 -5.81 -15.36
CA LEU A 426 -9.69 -5.79 -16.19
C LEU A 426 -10.62 -6.93 -15.76
N GLY A 427 -10.13 -8.18 -15.70
CA GLY A 427 -10.93 -9.34 -15.26
C GLY A 427 -11.52 -9.24 -13.84
N GLN A 428 -10.96 -8.38 -12.98
CA GLN A 428 -11.48 -8.06 -11.65
C GLN A 428 -12.52 -6.91 -11.65
N GLY A 429 -12.91 -6.39 -12.81
CA GLY A 429 -13.81 -5.24 -12.94
C GLY A 429 -13.14 -3.88 -12.66
N ARG A 430 -11.81 -3.83 -12.71
CA ARG A 430 -11.03 -2.59 -12.50
C ARG A 430 -10.60 -2.02 -13.84
N MET A 431 -10.57 -0.70 -13.94
CA MET A 431 -10.15 0.01 -15.14
C MET A 431 -8.92 0.85 -14.87
N LEU A 432 -8.21 1.25 -15.92
CA LEU A 432 -7.15 2.25 -15.78
C LEU A 432 -7.73 3.60 -15.34
N HIS A 433 -7.10 4.22 -14.34
CA HIS A 433 -7.44 5.56 -13.90
C HIS A 433 -7.40 6.57 -15.07
N PRO A 434 -8.32 7.56 -15.16
CA PRO A 434 -8.35 8.52 -16.27
C PRO A 434 -7.02 9.24 -16.52
N ARG A 435 -6.29 9.60 -15.46
CA ARG A 435 -4.94 10.21 -15.57
C ARG A 435 -3.90 9.24 -16.14
N LEU A 436 -3.97 7.95 -15.79
CA LEU A 436 -3.09 6.93 -16.35
C LEU A 436 -3.40 6.72 -17.83
N ARG A 437 -4.68 6.63 -18.22
CA ARG A 437 -5.10 6.58 -19.63
C ARG A 437 -4.58 7.78 -20.41
N GLN A 438 -4.68 8.98 -19.84
CA GLN A 438 -4.15 10.20 -20.45
C GLN A 438 -2.63 10.15 -20.61
N ALA A 439 -1.89 9.67 -19.61
CA ALA A 439 -0.44 9.53 -19.68
C ALA A 439 -0.02 8.55 -20.79
N ILE A 440 -0.63 7.36 -20.82
CA ILE A 440 -0.38 6.35 -21.86
C ILE A 440 -0.65 6.93 -23.25
N ARG A 441 -1.80 7.56 -23.47
CA ARG A 441 -2.17 8.13 -24.78
C ARG A 441 -1.27 9.27 -25.24
N ARG A 442 -0.66 10.00 -24.29
CA ARG A 442 0.34 11.03 -24.62
C ARG A 442 1.68 10.39 -24.99
N GLN A 443 2.04 9.30 -24.32
CA GLN A 443 3.30 8.58 -24.57
C GLN A 443 3.27 7.78 -25.89
N LEU A 444 2.14 7.15 -26.24
CA LEU A 444 2.05 6.22 -27.38
C LEU A 444 2.57 6.79 -28.72
N PRO A 445 2.29 8.05 -29.11
CA PRO A 445 2.83 8.63 -30.34
C PRO A 445 4.33 8.91 -30.30
N GLU A 446 4.92 9.07 -29.11
CA GLU A 446 6.34 9.37 -28.92
C GLU A 446 7.19 8.08 -28.90
N GLU A 447 6.59 6.93 -28.60
CA GLU A 447 7.26 5.62 -28.54
C GLU A 447 7.44 4.98 -29.92
N THR A 448 8.57 5.27 -30.56
CA THR A 448 8.92 4.74 -31.88
C THR A 448 9.34 3.27 -31.87
N GLU A 449 9.90 2.78 -30.76
CA GLU A 449 10.38 1.40 -30.62
C GLU A 449 9.30 0.41 -30.15
N LEU A 450 8.13 0.91 -29.74
CA LEU A 450 7.03 0.06 -29.30
C LEU A 450 6.44 -0.71 -30.49
N ARG A 451 6.43 -2.04 -30.38
CA ARG A 451 5.86 -2.93 -31.39
C ARG A 451 4.36 -2.75 -31.52
N GLU A 452 3.85 -3.08 -32.71
CA GLU A 452 2.50 -2.70 -33.12
C GLU A 452 1.40 -3.38 -32.29
N GLY A 453 1.56 -4.65 -31.91
CA GLY A 453 0.64 -5.36 -31.02
C GLY A 453 0.50 -4.68 -29.66
N PHE A 454 1.61 -4.32 -29.01
CA PHE A 454 1.58 -3.54 -27.77
C PHE A 454 0.93 -2.17 -27.98
N ARG A 455 1.30 -1.46 -29.06
CA ARG A 455 0.73 -0.14 -29.38
C ARG A 455 -0.79 -0.20 -29.51
N ARG A 456 -1.32 -1.18 -30.25
CA ARG A 456 -2.77 -1.36 -30.41
C ARG A 456 -3.44 -1.73 -29.11
N PHE A 457 -2.89 -2.68 -28.35
CA PHE A 457 -3.39 -3.04 -27.02
C PHE A 457 -3.56 -1.79 -26.13
N TRP A 458 -2.54 -0.94 -26.06
CA TRP A 458 -2.59 0.28 -25.24
C TRP A 458 -3.56 1.33 -25.75
N TRP A 459 -3.72 1.50 -27.07
CA TRP A 459 -4.76 2.36 -27.63
C TRP A 459 -6.16 1.90 -27.24
N ILE A 460 -6.37 0.58 -27.23
CA ILE A 460 -7.63 -0.04 -26.86
C ILE A 460 -7.92 0.17 -25.37
N VAL A 461 -7.07 -0.32 -24.47
CA VAL A 461 -7.34 -0.33 -23.02
C VAL A 461 -7.31 1.08 -22.39
N SER A 462 -6.67 2.06 -23.05
CA SER A 462 -6.69 3.47 -22.62
C SER A 462 -7.86 4.28 -23.20
N SER A 463 -8.77 3.64 -23.92
CA SER A 463 -9.91 4.30 -24.56
C SER A 463 -10.92 4.87 -23.54
N HIS A 464 -11.69 5.86 -23.98
CA HIS A 464 -12.74 6.51 -23.19
C HIS A 464 -14.16 6.09 -23.63
N GLY A 465 -14.28 5.38 -24.74
CA GLY A 465 -15.57 5.07 -25.37
C GLY A 465 -16.39 3.98 -24.66
N GLY A 466 -15.88 3.42 -23.56
CA GLY A 466 -16.59 2.42 -22.76
C GLY A 466 -16.93 1.14 -23.53
N TRP A 467 -16.12 0.82 -24.55
CA TRP A 467 -16.22 -0.39 -25.37
C TRP A 467 -15.18 -1.45 -25.01
N VAL A 468 -14.29 -1.13 -24.07
CA VAL A 468 -13.40 -2.08 -23.39
C VAL A 468 -13.92 -2.24 -21.98
N GLY A 469 -14.14 -3.47 -21.53
CA GLY A 469 -14.61 -3.71 -20.18
C GLY A 469 -15.02 -5.14 -19.96
N ALA A 470 -14.32 -5.77 -19.03
CA ALA A 470 -14.58 -7.08 -18.49
C ALA A 470 -16.00 -7.25 -17.94
N ARG A 471 -16.41 -8.52 -17.83
CA ARG A 471 -17.36 -9.09 -16.85
C ARG A 471 -17.83 -8.06 -15.81
N ARG A 472 -18.81 -7.25 -16.18
CA ARG A 472 -19.34 -6.21 -15.29
C ARG A 472 -19.95 -6.92 -14.08
N ARG A 473 -19.31 -6.82 -12.92
CA ARG A 473 -19.97 -7.16 -11.64
C ARG A 473 -21.18 -6.26 -11.40
N ASP A 474 -21.13 -5.04 -11.94
CA ASP A 474 -22.26 -4.11 -12.02
C ASP A 474 -23.01 -4.34 -13.35
N ASP A 475 -23.48 -5.57 -13.56
CA ASP A 475 -24.43 -5.88 -14.62
C ASP A 475 -25.68 -4.99 -14.39
N PRO A 476 -26.03 -4.08 -15.31
CA PRO A 476 -27.18 -3.21 -15.13
C PRO A 476 -28.51 -3.99 -15.08
N GLY A 477 -28.51 -5.28 -15.41
CA GLY A 477 -29.73 -6.09 -15.47
C GLY A 477 -30.70 -5.53 -16.53
N SER A 478 -30.16 -4.92 -17.58
CA SER A 478 -30.97 -4.30 -18.64
C SER A 478 -31.84 -5.34 -19.33
N LEU A 479 -31.33 -6.55 -19.61
CA LEU A 479 -32.13 -7.61 -20.21
C LEU A 479 -33.11 -8.23 -19.22
N TRP A 480 -32.78 -8.28 -17.93
CA TRP A 480 -33.74 -8.66 -16.88
C TRP A 480 -34.92 -7.67 -16.81
N THR A 481 -34.61 -6.37 -16.87
CA THR A 481 -35.63 -5.31 -16.84
C THR A 481 -36.45 -5.32 -18.13
N ALA A 482 -35.81 -5.47 -19.29
CA ALA A 482 -36.47 -5.64 -20.58
C ALA A 482 -37.37 -6.88 -20.60
N GLN A 483 -36.94 -7.99 -20.00
CA GLN A 483 -37.73 -9.20 -19.86
C GLN A 483 -39.02 -8.91 -19.08
N GLY A 484 -38.92 -8.30 -17.90
CA GLY A 484 -40.08 -7.90 -17.09
C GLY A 484 -41.02 -6.96 -17.86
N ALA A 485 -40.48 -5.91 -18.48
CA ALA A 485 -41.24 -4.91 -19.24
C ALA A 485 -41.95 -5.52 -20.47
N TYR A 486 -41.26 -6.38 -21.21
CA TYR A 486 -41.83 -7.15 -22.31
C TYR A 486 -42.97 -8.05 -21.80
N THR A 487 -42.83 -8.63 -20.59
CA THR A 487 -43.89 -9.51 -20.09
C THR A 487 -45.20 -8.80 -19.78
N VAL A 488 -45.14 -7.55 -19.31
CA VAL A 488 -46.30 -6.74 -18.92
C VAL A 488 -46.82 -5.82 -20.04
N GLY A 489 -46.17 -5.85 -21.22
CA GLY A 489 -46.58 -5.04 -22.37
C GLY A 489 -46.23 -3.56 -22.24
N ALA A 490 -45.05 -3.25 -21.70
CA ALA A 490 -44.54 -1.88 -21.63
C ALA A 490 -44.23 -1.28 -23.01
N ASP A 491 -43.86 0.01 -23.03
CA ASP A 491 -43.53 0.75 -24.25
C ASP A 491 -42.40 0.07 -25.06
N ARG A 492 -42.63 -0.10 -26.36
CA ARG A 492 -41.69 -0.82 -27.24
C ARG A 492 -40.39 -0.05 -27.46
N GLU A 493 -40.41 1.26 -27.60
CA GLU A 493 -39.17 2.03 -27.84
C GLU A 493 -38.30 2.09 -26.59
N TRP A 494 -38.91 2.14 -25.41
CA TRP A 494 -38.16 2.00 -24.16
C TRP A 494 -37.53 0.60 -24.03
N ILE A 495 -38.29 -0.47 -24.30
CA ILE A 495 -37.77 -1.85 -24.32
C ILE A 495 -36.61 -1.99 -25.31
N ARG A 496 -36.70 -1.36 -26.49
CA ARG A 496 -35.62 -1.32 -27.48
C ARG A 496 -34.32 -0.84 -26.86
N GLN A 497 -34.35 0.28 -26.12
CA GLN A 497 -33.14 0.84 -25.52
C GLN A 497 -32.50 -0.09 -24.48
N GLU A 498 -33.30 -0.76 -23.64
CA GLU A 498 -32.77 -1.74 -22.69
C GLU A 498 -32.15 -2.96 -23.38
N ILE A 499 -32.77 -3.42 -24.48
CA ILE A 499 -32.21 -4.52 -25.28
C ILE A 499 -30.88 -4.11 -25.90
N LEU A 500 -30.80 -2.92 -26.51
CA LEU A 500 -29.55 -2.43 -27.10
C LEU A 500 -28.46 -2.21 -26.05
N ALA A 501 -28.83 -1.76 -24.86
CA ALA A 501 -27.89 -1.62 -23.75
C ALA A 501 -27.35 -2.98 -23.28
N GLY A 502 -28.21 -3.99 -23.14
CA GLY A 502 -27.85 -5.33 -22.70
C GLY A 502 -27.09 -6.16 -23.75
N LEU A 503 -27.48 -6.05 -25.02
CA LEU A 503 -26.83 -6.72 -26.15
C LEU A 503 -25.65 -5.93 -26.73
N ARG A 504 -25.26 -4.80 -26.13
CA ARG A 504 -24.12 -4.03 -26.59
C ARG A 504 -22.83 -4.89 -26.51
N PRO A 505 -22.10 -5.08 -27.61
CA PRO A 505 -20.82 -5.76 -27.61
C PRO A 505 -19.74 -4.93 -26.92
N LEU A 506 -18.89 -5.61 -26.15
CA LEU A 506 -17.72 -5.07 -25.47
C LEU A 506 -16.52 -5.96 -25.80
N LEU A 507 -15.34 -5.35 -25.91
CA LEU A 507 -14.08 -6.05 -26.08
C LEU A 507 -13.49 -6.36 -24.70
N ASP A 508 -13.16 -7.63 -24.48
CA ASP A 508 -12.45 -8.13 -23.31
C ASP A 508 -11.11 -8.76 -23.73
N PHE A 509 -10.20 -8.87 -22.78
CA PHE A 509 -8.90 -9.49 -22.99
C PHE A 509 -8.65 -10.60 -21.98
N THR A 510 -8.09 -11.71 -22.47
CA THR A 510 -7.54 -12.77 -21.64
C THR A 510 -6.05 -12.96 -21.92
N THR A 511 -5.39 -13.73 -21.05
CA THR A 511 -4.01 -14.15 -21.29
C THR A 511 -3.89 -14.86 -22.63
N SER A 512 -2.82 -14.58 -23.37
CA SER A 512 -2.60 -15.14 -24.71
C SER A 512 -2.47 -16.67 -24.68
N ASN A 513 -3.38 -17.37 -25.37
CA ASN A 513 -3.28 -18.81 -25.58
C ASN A 513 -2.09 -19.16 -26.48
N TYR A 514 -1.73 -18.28 -27.43
CA TYR A 514 -0.53 -18.45 -28.25
C TYR A 514 0.71 -18.57 -27.38
N ARG A 515 0.89 -17.69 -26.38
CA ARG A 515 2.02 -17.79 -25.44
C ARG A 515 1.97 -19.06 -24.62
N SER A 516 0.82 -19.38 -24.02
CA SER A 516 0.68 -20.60 -23.23
C SER A 516 1.01 -21.86 -24.04
N TYR A 517 0.58 -21.91 -25.31
CA TYR A 517 0.91 -22.99 -26.22
C TYR A 517 2.40 -23.00 -26.60
N ARG A 518 2.95 -21.86 -27.01
CA ARG A 518 4.37 -21.70 -27.37
C ARG A 518 5.27 -22.13 -26.22
N ASP A 519 5.04 -21.63 -25.02
CA ASP A 519 5.90 -21.92 -23.87
C ASP A 519 5.82 -23.41 -23.45
N ALA A 520 4.65 -24.04 -23.65
CA ALA A 520 4.46 -25.47 -23.36
C ALA A 520 5.07 -26.41 -24.43
N THR A 521 5.12 -25.98 -25.69
CA THR A 521 5.53 -26.84 -26.83
C THR A 521 6.90 -26.51 -27.39
N HIS A 522 7.33 -25.26 -27.24
CA HIS A 522 8.55 -24.65 -27.78
C HIS A 522 9.22 -23.72 -26.76
N PRO A 523 9.66 -24.22 -25.60
CA PRO A 523 10.29 -23.41 -24.56
C PRO A 523 11.57 -22.72 -25.02
N GLU A 524 12.24 -23.22 -26.06
CA GLU A 524 13.39 -22.59 -26.71
C GLU A 524 13.06 -21.22 -27.34
N LEU A 525 11.80 -21.00 -27.71
CA LEU A 525 11.31 -19.75 -28.31
C LEU A 525 10.74 -18.78 -27.27
N ALA A 526 10.78 -19.12 -25.97
CA ALA A 526 10.26 -18.25 -24.91
C ALA A 526 11.01 -16.91 -24.81
N GLY A 527 12.26 -16.86 -25.28
CA GLY A 527 13.07 -15.63 -25.35
C GLY A 527 12.89 -14.84 -26.65
N ASP A 528 12.11 -15.35 -27.60
CA ASP A 528 11.92 -14.66 -28.87
C ASP A 528 11.08 -13.39 -28.67
N PRO A 529 11.44 -12.30 -29.38
CA PRO A 529 10.70 -11.06 -29.28
C PRO A 529 9.25 -11.20 -29.74
N ILE A 530 8.29 -10.80 -28.90
CA ILE A 530 6.86 -10.78 -29.23
C ILE A 530 6.28 -9.37 -29.31
N GLY A 531 5.03 -9.25 -29.75
CA GLY A 531 4.23 -8.04 -29.65
C GLY A 531 4.05 -7.31 -30.97
N ASP A 532 4.31 -7.97 -32.09
CA ASP A 532 3.98 -7.45 -33.42
C ASP A 532 2.47 -7.58 -33.69
N ARG A 533 1.82 -8.59 -33.09
CA ARG A 533 0.36 -8.79 -33.11
C ARG A 533 -0.23 -8.77 -31.70
N ILE A 534 -1.50 -8.43 -31.58
CA ILE A 534 -2.21 -8.47 -30.30
C ILE A 534 -2.27 -9.91 -29.75
N SER A 535 -2.57 -10.90 -30.60
CA SER A 535 -2.69 -12.31 -30.20
C SER A 535 -1.42 -12.91 -29.59
N GLU A 536 -0.25 -12.33 -29.85
CA GLU A 536 1.01 -12.71 -29.20
C GLU A 536 1.09 -12.25 -27.74
N ILE A 537 0.33 -11.20 -27.36
CA ILE A 537 0.38 -10.60 -26.03
C ILE A 537 -0.91 -10.72 -25.22
N ALA A 538 -2.06 -10.86 -25.88
CA ALA A 538 -3.38 -10.98 -25.27
C ALA A 538 -4.36 -11.60 -26.27
N ASP A 539 -5.29 -12.42 -25.79
CA ASP A 539 -6.41 -12.88 -26.62
C ASP A 539 -7.57 -11.91 -26.48
N ALA A 540 -8.12 -11.46 -27.60
CA ALA A 540 -9.23 -10.52 -27.63
C ALA A 540 -10.55 -11.26 -27.87
N GLU A 541 -11.53 -11.04 -27.00
CA GLU A 541 -12.86 -11.64 -27.11
C GLU A 541 -13.95 -10.57 -27.07
N VAL A 542 -15.01 -10.78 -27.84
CA VAL A 542 -16.20 -9.92 -27.76
C VAL A 542 -17.25 -10.59 -26.89
N GLU A 543 -17.73 -9.83 -25.92
CA GLU A 543 -18.74 -10.23 -24.95
C GLU A 543 -19.95 -9.29 -25.03
N LEU A 544 -21.13 -9.77 -24.66
CA LEU A 544 -22.32 -8.91 -24.53
C LEU A 544 -22.35 -8.28 -23.13
N THR A 545 -22.93 -7.08 -23.02
CA THR A 545 -22.93 -6.31 -21.75
C THR A 545 -23.68 -7.03 -20.62
N ASP A 546 -24.86 -7.60 -20.88
CA ASP A 546 -25.66 -8.35 -19.90
C ASP A 546 -25.58 -9.85 -20.22
N GLN A 547 -24.54 -10.50 -19.68
CA GLN A 547 -24.30 -11.92 -19.95
C GLN A 547 -25.20 -12.86 -19.16
N ASN A 548 -25.67 -12.41 -18.00
CA ASN A 548 -26.38 -13.26 -17.05
C ASN A 548 -27.82 -13.50 -17.51
N HIS A 549 -28.43 -12.50 -18.17
CA HIS A 549 -29.85 -12.54 -18.49
C HIS A 549 -30.14 -12.73 -19.98
N VAL A 550 -29.14 -12.65 -20.87
CA VAL A 550 -29.35 -12.73 -22.33
C VAL A 550 -30.14 -13.96 -22.77
N ARG A 551 -29.80 -15.15 -22.25
CA ARG A 551 -30.52 -16.39 -22.61
C ARG A 551 -31.96 -16.38 -22.08
N GLY A 552 -32.15 -16.00 -20.82
CA GLY A 552 -33.48 -15.94 -20.20
C GLY A 552 -34.41 -14.93 -20.89
N PHE A 553 -33.86 -13.80 -21.33
CA PHE A 553 -34.58 -12.82 -22.13
C PHE A 553 -34.99 -13.39 -23.49
N ILE A 554 -34.05 -14.00 -24.23
CA ILE A 554 -34.31 -14.62 -25.54
C ILE A 554 -35.38 -15.72 -25.42
N ASP A 555 -35.28 -16.59 -24.42
CA ASP A 555 -36.25 -17.67 -24.18
C ASP A 555 -37.65 -17.12 -23.86
N THR A 556 -37.71 -16.03 -23.08
CA THR A 556 -38.98 -15.35 -22.76
C THR A 556 -39.65 -14.77 -24.01
N VAL A 557 -38.88 -14.14 -24.90
CA VAL A 557 -39.40 -13.62 -26.18
C VAL A 557 -39.87 -14.76 -27.07
N ASN A 558 -39.04 -15.80 -27.24
CA ASN A 558 -39.34 -16.95 -28.09
C ASN A 558 -40.54 -17.78 -27.60
N GLY A 559 -40.80 -17.80 -26.30
CA GLY A 559 -41.94 -18.49 -25.71
C GLY A 559 -43.30 -17.81 -25.94
N ARG A 560 -43.33 -16.62 -26.58
CA ARG A 560 -44.58 -15.88 -26.84
C ARG A 560 -44.97 -15.90 -28.32
N PRO A 561 -46.29 -15.86 -28.62
CA PRO A 561 -46.76 -15.61 -29.98
C PRO A 561 -46.20 -14.29 -30.51
N GLY A 562 -45.77 -14.26 -31.77
CA GLY A 562 -45.20 -13.06 -32.40
C GLY A 562 -43.69 -12.87 -32.18
N ALA A 563 -42.97 -13.86 -31.64
CA ALA A 563 -41.51 -13.77 -31.45
C ALA A 563 -40.76 -13.42 -32.76
N ALA A 564 -41.14 -14.02 -33.88
CA ALA A 564 -40.51 -13.78 -35.18
C ALA A 564 -40.73 -12.33 -35.67
N GLU A 565 -41.93 -11.77 -35.44
CA GLU A 565 -42.25 -10.37 -35.70
C GLU A 565 -41.40 -9.44 -34.82
N PHE A 566 -41.27 -9.77 -33.53
CA PHE A 566 -40.47 -9.00 -32.58
C PHE A 566 -38.99 -8.93 -33.00
N TRP A 567 -38.40 -10.06 -33.39
CA TRP A 567 -37.02 -10.08 -33.91
C TRP A 567 -36.90 -9.41 -35.28
N GLY A 568 -37.93 -9.46 -36.11
CA GLY A 568 -38.01 -8.70 -37.35
C GLY A 568 -37.96 -7.19 -37.12
N TRP A 569 -38.70 -6.70 -36.12
CA TRP A 569 -38.68 -5.28 -35.73
C TRP A 569 -37.29 -4.81 -35.24
N LEU A 570 -36.52 -5.66 -34.56
CA LEU A 570 -35.15 -5.35 -34.11
C LEU A 570 -34.04 -5.68 -35.12
N ASN A 571 -34.36 -6.20 -36.30
CA ASN A 571 -33.37 -6.81 -37.19
C ASN A 571 -32.25 -5.84 -37.61
N ASP A 572 -32.62 -4.59 -37.89
CA ASP A 572 -31.67 -3.54 -38.26
C ASP A 572 -30.72 -3.19 -37.10
N ASP A 573 -31.23 -3.15 -35.87
CA ASP A 573 -30.38 -2.89 -34.69
C ASP A 573 -29.45 -4.07 -34.41
N LEU A 574 -29.96 -5.29 -34.47
CA LEU A 574 -29.18 -6.52 -34.27
C LEU A 574 -28.06 -6.63 -35.30
N THR A 575 -28.35 -6.28 -36.56
CA THR A 575 -27.33 -6.15 -37.61
C THR A 575 -26.25 -5.12 -37.22
N GLY A 576 -26.67 -3.98 -36.67
CA GLY A 576 -25.75 -2.96 -36.15
C GLY A 576 -24.87 -3.46 -35.00
N LEU A 577 -25.43 -4.23 -34.06
CA LEU A 577 -24.69 -4.82 -32.95
C LEU A 577 -23.71 -5.90 -33.43
N LEU A 578 -24.08 -6.74 -34.41
CA LEU A 578 -23.15 -7.71 -34.99
C LEU A 578 -22.01 -7.01 -35.73
N ALA A 579 -22.31 -5.95 -36.49
CA ALA A 579 -21.27 -5.13 -37.12
C ALA A 579 -20.35 -4.47 -36.09
N GLN A 580 -20.90 -3.97 -34.99
CA GLN A 580 -20.10 -3.42 -33.90
C GLN A 580 -19.18 -4.48 -33.29
N ALA A 581 -19.66 -5.71 -33.04
CA ALA A 581 -18.83 -6.82 -32.56
C ALA A 581 -17.65 -7.10 -33.49
N LEU A 582 -17.89 -7.18 -34.81
CA LEU A 582 -16.84 -7.43 -35.79
C LEU A 582 -15.86 -6.27 -35.93
N HIS A 583 -16.32 -5.02 -35.79
CA HIS A 583 -15.43 -3.86 -35.71
C HIS A 583 -14.56 -3.87 -34.45
N LEU A 584 -15.05 -4.39 -33.32
CA LEU A 584 -14.23 -4.55 -32.11
C LEU A 584 -13.14 -5.62 -32.32
N PHE A 585 -13.49 -6.75 -32.93
CA PHE A 585 -12.49 -7.74 -33.34
C PHE A 585 -11.47 -7.16 -34.33
N ALA A 586 -11.90 -6.37 -35.31
CA ALA A 586 -11.01 -5.71 -36.25
C ALA A 586 -10.07 -4.71 -35.57
N ALA A 587 -10.56 -3.96 -34.56
CA ALA A 587 -9.72 -3.09 -33.75
C ALA A 587 -8.63 -3.88 -33.00
N ALA A 588 -8.90 -5.14 -32.65
CA ALA A 588 -7.96 -6.06 -32.04
C ALA A 588 -7.12 -6.90 -33.03
N ASP A 589 -7.21 -6.62 -34.34
CA ASP A 589 -6.55 -7.40 -35.41
C ASP A 589 -7.07 -8.83 -35.62
N GLU A 590 -8.27 -9.15 -35.11
CA GLU A 590 -8.88 -10.49 -35.16
C GLU A 590 -9.92 -10.64 -36.28
N ALA A 591 -10.35 -9.54 -36.92
CA ALA A 591 -11.33 -9.58 -38.00
C ALA A 591 -10.99 -8.64 -39.17
N ASN A 592 -11.23 -9.12 -40.39
CA ASN A 592 -11.11 -8.40 -41.65
C ASN A 592 -12.07 -9.00 -42.70
N ALA A 593 -11.87 -8.67 -43.98
CA ALA A 593 -12.73 -9.12 -45.07
C ALA A 593 -12.63 -10.64 -45.37
N ASP A 594 -11.50 -11.26 -45.02
CA ASP A 594 -11.15 -12.64 -45.37
C ASP A 594 -11.20 -13.59 -44.16
N ASN A 595 -11.10 -13.04 -42.94
CA ASN A 595 -11.13 -13.81 -41.72
C ASN A 595 -11.83 -13.04 -40.60
N ASP A 596 -12.67 -13.73 -39.84
CA ASP A 596 -13.17 -13.25 -38.55
C ASP A 596 -13.47 -14.45 -37.63
N PRO A 597 -13.72 -14.23 -36.33
CA PRO A 597 -13.96 -15.32 -35.37
C PRO A 597 -15.20 -16.16 -35.66
N SER A 598 -16.13 -15.70 -36.51
CA SER A 598 -17.31 -16.50 -36.88
C SER A 598 -16.94 -17.78 -37.61
N SER A 599 -15.81 -17.83 -38.31
CA SER A 599 -15.34 -19.01 -39.06
C SER A 599 -15.21 -20.25 -38.16
N LEU A 600 -14.79 -20.05 -36.91
CA LEU A 600 -14.62 -21.10 -35.91
C LEU A 600 -15.80 -21.13 -34.92
N GLN A 601 -16.22 -19.96 -34.42
CA GLN A 601 -17.20 -19.85 -33.33
C GLN A 601 -18.65 -19.95 -33.80
N ARG A 602 -18.89 -19.86 -35.11
CA ARG A 602 -20.21 -19.97 -35.74
C ARG A 602 -20.10 -20.74 -37.06
N PRO A 603 -19.98 -22.07 -37.04
CA PRO A 603 -19.80 -22.88 -38.25
C PRO A 603 -20.92 -22.73 -39.28
N SER A 604 -22.17 -22.62 -38.83
CA SER A 604 -23.33 -22.33 -39.69
C SER A 604 -23.95 -20.98 -39.33
N VAL A 605 -24.22 -20.15 -40.33
CA VAL A 605 -25.01 -18.92 -40.13
C VAL A 605 -26.45 -19.26 -39.77
N GLU A 606 -27.02 -20.24 -40.49
CA GLU A 606 -28.33 -20.80 -40.20
C GLU A 606 -28.33 -21.56 -38.87
N PRO A 607 -29.45 -21.60 -38.13
CA PRO A 607 -29.58 -22.45 -36.94
C PRO A 607 -29.28 -23.92 -37.27
N HIS A 608 -28.22 -24.48 -36.70
CA HIS A 608 -27.76 -25.83 -36.98
C HIS A 608 -27.18 -26.50 -35.73
N GLU A 609 -27.28 -27.83 -35.65
CA GLU A 609 -26.76 -28.61 -34.51
C GLU A 609 -25.24 -28.44 -34.33
N GLN A 610 -24.50 -28.19 -35.40
CA GLN A 610 -23.05 -27.95 -35.34
C GLN A 610 -22.65 -26.66 -34.64
N ASN A 611 -23.59 -25.76 -34.35
CA ASN A 611 -23.33 -24.57 -33.56
C ASN A 611 -23.18 -24.95 -32.07
N TYR A 612 -22.22 -25.80 -31.72
CA TYR A 612 -21.84 -26.13 -30.34
C TYR A 612 -20.76 -25.16 -29.83
N GLN A 613 -20.75 -24.88 -28.52
CA GLN A 613 -19.86 -23.91 -27.82
C GLN A 613 -20.22 -22.42 -28.01
N HIS A 614 -21.46 -22.03 -27.68
CA HIS A 614 -21.93 -20.64 -27.83
C HIS A 614 -21.10 -19.61 -27.04
N ARG A 615 -20.22 -18.88 -27.73
CA ARG A 615 -19.86 -17.52 -27.33
C ARG A 615 -21.10 -16.65 -27.46
N GLN A 616 -21.46 -15.89 -26.42
CA GLN A 616 -22.78 -15.26 -26.36
C GLN A 616 -23.05 -14.25 -27.48
N TRP A 617 -22.01 -13.58 -28.01
CA TRP A 617 -22.16 -12.65 -29.14
C TRP A 617 -22.68 -13.34 -30.41
N THR A 618 -22.43 -14.65 -30.59
CA THR A 618 -22.89 -15.38 -31.79
C THR A 618 -24.40 -15.61 -31.79
N LEU A 619 -25.09 -15.38 -30.66
CA LEU A 619 -26.55 -15.38 -30.60
C LEU A 619 -27.16 -14.32 -31.52
N LEU A 620 -26.43 -13.23 -31.81
CA LEU A 620 -26.89 -12.21 -32.74
C LEU A 620 -27.19 -12.80 -34.13
N PHE A 621 -26.45 -13.82 -34.59
CA PHE A 621 -26.77 -14.50 -35.84
C PHE A 621 -28.15 -15.17 -35.81
N ASP A 622 -28.47 -15.87 -34.71
CA ASP A 622 -29.78 -16.54 -34.57
C ASP A 622 -30.93 -15.53 -34.56
N LEU A 623 -30.75 -14.42 -33.86
CA LEU A 623 -31.76 -13.37 -33.75
C LEU A 623 -31.95 -12.62 -35.08
N ILE A 624 -30.85 -12.29 -35.77
CA ILE A 624 -30.89 -11.68 -37.11
C ILE A 624 -31.56 -12.63 -38.09
N TRP A 625 -31.18 -13.91 -38.10
CA TRP A 625 -31.75 -14.89 -39.03
C TRP A 625 -33.27 -15.04 -38.84
N ARG A 626 -33.72 -15.28 -37.61
CA ARG A 626 -35.15 -15.43 -37.29
C ARG A 626 -35.96 -14.19 -37.63
N GLY A 627 -35.42 -13.00 -37.33
CA GLY A 627 -36.07 -11.75 -37.68
C GLY A 627 -36.15 -11.54 -39.19
N TRP A 628 -35.07 -11.87 -39.90
CA TRP A 628 -35.01 -11.75 -41.36
C TRP A 628 -35.95 -12.74 -42.06
N GLU A 629 -36.05 -13.99 -41.63
CA GLU A 629 -37.02 -14.97 -42.18
C GLU A 629 -38.47 -14.45 -42.09
N HIS A 630 -38.81 -13.80 -40.97
CA HIS A 630 -40.11 -13.14 -40.84
C HIS A 630 -40.28 -11.99 -41.84
N ILE A 631 -39.28 -11.12 -41.98
CA ILE A 631 -39.30 -10.02 -42.95
C ILE A 631 -39.42 -10.58 -44.38
N ASP A 632 -38.65 -11.61 -44.72
CA ASP A 632 -38.64 -12.24 -46.04
C ASP A 632 -40.01 -12.81 -46.43
N ALA A 633 -40.70 -13.43 -45.48
CA ALA A 633 -42.03 -13.97 -45.70
C ALA A 633 -43.12 -12.90 -45.90
N HIS A 634 -42.94 -11.67 -45.40
CA HIS A 634 -44.01 -10.65 -45.34
C HIS A 634 -43.73 -9.38 -46.16
N ASP A 635 -42.47 -8.98 -46.35
CA ASP A 635 -42.09 -7.76 -47.05
C ASP A 635 -40.81 -7.96 -47.89
N ARG A 636 -41.03 -8.15 -49.21
CA ARG A 636 -39.96 -8.29 -50.21
C ARG A 636 -39.01 -7.09 -50.23
N SER A 637 -39.51 -5.88 -50.08
CA SER A 637 -38.69 -4.68 -50.18
C SER A 637 -37.78 -4.56 -48.97
N ALA A 638 -38.30 -4.80 -47.76
CA ALA A 638 -37.54 -4.80 -46.53
C ALA A 638 -36.50 -5.93 -46.49
N SER A 639 -36.84 -7.14 -46.96
CA SER A 639 -35.89 -8.26 -47.04
C SER A 639 -34.69 -7.94 -47.93
N ARG A 640 -34.96 -7.41 -49.14
CA ARG A 640 -33.88 -7.00 -50.07
C ARG A 640 -33.05 -5.85 -49.51
N ALA A 641 -33.66 -4.92 -48.78
CA ALA A 641 -32.94 -3.83 -48.13
C ALA A 641 -31.99 -4.35 -47.02
N ALA A 642 -32.41 -5.33 -46.22
CA ALA A 642 -31.57 -5.95 -45.20
C ALA A 642 -30.34 -6.64 -45.82
N VAL A 643 -30.56 -7.45 -46.87
CA VAL A 643 -29.45 -8.13 -47.59
C VAL A 643 -28.51 -7.11 -48.25
N ALA A 644 -29.05 -6.06 -48.87
CA ALA A 644 -28.23 -5.00 -49.46
C ALA A 644 -27.38 -4.28 -48.41
N ARG A 645 -27.90 -4.05 -47.19
CA ARG A 645 -27.11 -3.50 -46.08
C ARG A 645 -25.97 -4.45 -45.71
N TRP A 646 -26.22 -5.74 -45.58
CA TRP A 646 -25.17 -6.72 -45.23
C TRP A 646 -24.05 -6.76 -46.27
N GLN A 647 -24.36 -6.61 -47.57
CA GLN A 647 -23.35 -6.51 -48.64
C GLN A 647 -22.40 -5.31 -48.49
N THR A 648 -22.82 -4.24 -47.81
CA THR A 648 -21.96 -3.06 -47.58
C THR A 648 -20.97 -3.24 -46.43
N LEU A 649 -21.13 -4.28 -45.61
CA LEU A 649 -20.29 -4.51 -44.43
C LEU A 649 -19.09 -5.39 -44.78
N PRO A 650 -17.85 -4.97 -44.47
CA PRO A 650 -16.63 -5.56 -45.03
C PRO A 650 -16.13 -6.79 -44.25
N PHE A 651 -17.02 -7.64 -43.74
CA PHE A 651 -16.66 -8.77 -42.89
C PHE A 651 -17.15 -10.10 -43.46
N LEU A 652 -16.33 -11.15 -43.28
CA LEU A 652 -16.63 -12.51 -43.72
C LEU A 652 -18.01 -12.99 -43.19
N SER A 653 -18.32 -12.67 -41.94
CA SER A 653 -19.62 -12.97 -41.30
C SER A 653 -20.81 -12.47 -42.12
N PHE A 654 -20.74 -11.24 -42.65
CA PHE A 654 -21.82 -10.67 -43.45
C PHE A 654 -21.86 -11.23 -44.87
N ARG A 655 -20.71 -11.54 -45.47
CA ARG A 655 -20.66 -12.30 -46.73
C ARG A 655 -21.37 -13.65 -46.61
N ARG A 656 -21.12 -14.36 -45.50
CA ARG A 656 -21.79 -15.64 -45.18
C ARG A 656 -23.30 -15.46 -44.96
N LEU A 657 -23.72 -14.40 -44.28
CA LEU A 657 -25.15 -14.04 -44.12
C LEU A 657 -25.82 -13.73 -45.46
N VAL A 658 -25.18 -12.94 -46.33
CA VAL A 658 -25.69 -12.62 -47.67
C VAL A 658 -25.83 -13.89 -48.50
N ALA A 659 -24.81 -14.74 -48.54
CA ALA A 659 -24.86 -15.99 -49.29
C ALA A 659 -26.00 -16.90 -48.82
N ALA A 660 -26.17 -17.06 -47.49
CA ALA A 660 -27.25 -17.84 -46.92
C ALA A 660 -28.64 -17.25 -47.27
N ALA A 661 -28.82 -15.94 -47.06
CA ALA A 661 -30.11 -15.26 -47.29
C ALA A 661 -30.53 -15.24 -48.76
N VAL A 662 -29.59 -14.96 -49.68
CA VAL A 662 -29.85 -14.95 -51.12
C VAL A 662 -30.17 -16.34 -51.64
N THR A 663 -29.53 -17.38 -51.09
CA THR A 663 -29.81 -18.77 -51.45
C THR A 663 -31.19 -19.23 -50.93
N HIS A 664 -31.54 -18.83 -49.70
CA HIS A 664 -32.78 -19.20 -49.03
C HIS A 664 -34.02 -18.51 -49.61
N SER A 665 -33.92 -17.20 -49.90
CA SER A 665 -35.07 -16.39 -50.30
C SER A 665 -35.51 -16.64 -51.75
N CYS A 666 -36.83 -16.63 -51.97
CA CYS A 666 -37.42 -16.67 -53.32
C CYS A 666 -37.45 -15.30 -54.01
N HIS A 667 -37.03 -14.22 -53.32
CA HIS A 667 -37.05 -12.85 -53.86
C HIS A 667 -35.83 -12.48 -54.70
N PHE A 668 -34.88 -13.42 -54.88
CA PHE A 668 -33.68 -13.28 -55.71
C PHE A 668 -33.73 -14.26 -56.89
N SER A 669 -33.33 -13.78 -58.07
CA SER A 669 -33.22 -14.57 -59.29
C SER A 669 -32.03 -15.54 -59.23
N GLU A 670 -32.10 -16.60 -60.04
CA GLU A 670 -30.99 -17.57 -60.18
C GLU A 670 -29.67 -16.90 -60.60
N THR A 671 -29.74 -15.82 -61.39
CA THR A 671 -28.55 -15.05 -61.80
C THR A 671 -27.93 -14.31 -60.62
N GLU A 672 -28.75 -13.64 -59.79
CA GLU A 672 -28.27 -12.98 -58.56
C GLU A 672 -27.68 -13.99 -57.57
N LYS A 673 -28.27 -15.18 -57.44
CA LYS A 673 -27.76 -16.26 -56.59
C LYS A 673 -26.37 -16.73 -57.03
N VAL A 674 -26.18 -16.97 -58.32
CA VAL A 674 -24.87 -17.37 -58.87
C VAL A 674 -23.84 -16.26 -58.71
N GLU A 675 -24.23 -14.99 -58.90
CA GLU A 675 -23.32 -13.85 -58.74
C GLU A 675 -22.77 -13.73 -57.31
N VAL A 676 -23.62 -13.91 -56.30
CA VAL A 676 -23.19 -13.90 -54.89
C VAL A 676 -22.26 -15.07 -54.56
N LEU A 677 -22.46 -16.25 -55.15
CA LEU A 677 -21.58 -17.40 -54.93
C LEU A 677 -20.21 -17.24 -55.59
N LEU A 678 -20.12 -16.52 -56.71
CA LEU A 678 -18.88 -16.33 -57.46
C LEU A 678 -18.08 -15.11 -57.01
N ASN A 679 -18.74 -14.03 -56.61
CA ASN A 679 -18.13 -12.72 -56.37
C ASN A 679 -18.44 -12.13 -54.98
N GLY A 680 -19.32 -12.77 -54.21
CA GLY A 680 -19.80 -12.29 -52.91
C GLY A 680 -18.95 -12.70 -51.73
#